data_AF-A0A7F5RBZ5-F1
#
_entry.id   AF-A0A7F5RBZ5-F1
#
_cell.length_a   1.000
_cell.length_b   1.000
_cell.length_c   1.000
_cell.angle_alpha   90.00
_cell.angle_beta   90.00
_cell.angle_gamma   90.00
#
_symmetry.space_group_name_H-M   'P 1'
#
loop_
_entity.id
_entity.type
_entity.pdbx_description
1 polymer ?
#
loop_
_entity_poly.entity_id
_entity_poly.type
_entity_poly.pdbx_seq_one_letter_code
_entity_poly.pdbx_strand_id
1 'polypeptide(L)'
;MKLIFSLTTFTSYRFENSFWKERRSLPLQLPMIYVLNMSKMILRLCCTPLEAQVCLKIERLVLVPSLLRSLLMYLSLQERSFLNHLKLWVCSGETLATSLAEEFFAYFTKGDHKLCNFYGSTEVMGDVTYHVMSNLDQVKQYDKVPIGLPVDNTIIYLLDSDFRPVKTGEIGELFVSGQNLASGYVNGRDPEKFIENPLAVDPTFGKLYRTGDFARIQKGILFYEGRTDSQVKIRGHRVDLSEVEKAVNAIEEVDKGIVICYKPGELNQALLAFVTTEANINENHIESILRDQLAPYMVPRVVIIETVPLLVNGKIDRQSLLRNFENSDSINGSVNFQVDIDFTGVADNQMEAARILFETVAVVLNRSARSAISIEANFYDIGGNSLNSIFTIMSLNEKGYHISIGDFIASMDLGEVLDRMTGCSQSYAGVTTQPPCYSFEYLKDEHKKEVIQMITTSFFQKADLEQWLMPDISERDYDELIGKIWAPLVEKELSFVTKTNSGKIVGVALNFDARDEPEVEIHSKLTIIFEFLEFLEGPIRDSILPKGVGTILHSFMMATNSELTTKENVGVMQFMEEQVIRIAKTKGFVGVFTSNTSPLTQQLGRDIYQYKTLLDYQVNQYITSDGMKPFGMAPDSQRVIVQWKEV
;
A
#
# COMPACT_ATOMS: atom_id res chain seq x y z
N MET A 1 -14.92 -7.47 -28.36
CA MET A 1 -14.01 -8.11 -27.38
C MET A 1 -13.22 -6.97 -26.73
N LYS A 2 -13.47 -6.69 -25.45
CA LYS A 2 -12.93 -5.51 -24.75
C LYS A 2 -11.46 -5.77 -24.37
N LEU A 3 -10.57 -4.82 -24.67
CA LEU A 3 -9.14 -4.92 -24.38
C LEU A 3 -8.89 -5.30 -22.92
N ILE A 4 -8.09 -6.35 -22.71
CA ILE A 4 -7.64 -6.80 -21.40
C ILE A 4 -6.24 -6.21 -21.19
N PHE A 5 -6.14 -5.09 -20.47
CA PHE A 5 -4.89 -4.69 -19.83
C PHE A 5 -4.94 -5.15 -18.37
N SER A 6 -3.85 -5.75 -17.91
CA SER A 6 -3.68 -6.18 -16.53
C SER A 6 -2.66 -5.29 -15.84
N LEU A 7 -3.06 -4.74 -14.69
CA LEU A 7 -2.26 -3.89 -13.81
C LEU A 7 -1.88 -4.73 -12.59
N THR A 8 -0.92 -5.64 -12.73
CA THR A 8 -0.46 -6.50 -11.61
C THR A 8 0.91 -6.14 -11.05
N THR A 9 1.58 -5.12 -11.59
CA THR A 9 2.88 -4.65 -11.10
C THR A 9 2.86 -3.28 -10.42
N PHE A 10 1.69 -2.62 -10.32
CA PHE A 10 1.57 -1.24 -9.80
C PHE A 10 0.66 -1.11 -8.57
N THR A 11 0.74 -2.03 -7.62
CA THR A 11 0.01 -1.91 -6.33
C THR A 11 0.77 -1.11 -5.26
N SER A 12 2.02 -0.69 -5.54
CA SER A 12 2.72 0.37 -4.79
C SER A 12 3.02 1.56 -5.72
N TYR A 13 2.71 2.77 -5.27
CA TYR A 13 2.87 4.02 -6.02
C TYR A 13 4.37 4.31 -6.27
N ARG A 14 4.89 3.94 -7.44
CA ARG A 14 6.02 4.59 -8.13
C ARG A 14 5.80 4.43 -9.64
N PHE A 15 5.34 5.53 -10.29
CA PHE A 15 5.01 5.66 -11.73
C PHE A 15 3.76 4.84 -12.16
N GLU A 16 2.81 5.25 -13.01
CA GLU A 16 2.69 6.28 -14.04
C GLU A 16 1.25 6.85 -14.05
N ASN A 17 1.08 8.18 -13.94
CA ASN A 17 -0.22 8.85 -14.15
C ASN A 17 -0.32 9.52 -15.55
N SER A 18 0.75 9.45 -16.35
CA SER A 18 0.85 10.11 -17.66
C SER A 18 0.44 9.22 -18.84
N PHE A 19 0.71 7.91 -18.79
CA PHE A 19 0.56 7.04 -19.96
C PHE A 19 -0.89 6.92 -20.47
N TRP A 20 -1.88 7.09 -19.60
CA TRP A 20 -3.30 6.95 -19.95
C TRP A 20 -4.07 8.26 -20.13
N LYS A 21 -3.46 9.42 -19.87
CA LYS A 21 -4.10 10.73 -20.10
C LYS A 21 -4.03 11.21 -21.56
N GLU A 22 -3.08 10.72 -22.35
CA GLU A 22 -2.84 11.22 -23.72
C GLU A 22 -3.60 10.50 -24.84
N ARG A 23 -4.22 9.33 -24.61
CA ARG A 23 -5.08 8.69 -25.62
C ARG A 23 -6.54 9.15 -25.51
N ARG A 24 -6.80 10.44 -25.76
CA ARG A 24 -8.16 11.02 -25.87
C ARG A 24 -8.82 10.85 -27.26
N SER A 25 -8.23 10.11 -28.19
CA SER A 25 -8.68 10.06 -29.60
C SER A 25 -9.03 8.68 -30.16
N LEU A 26 -9.35 7.67 -29.34
CA LEU A 26 -9.86 6.38 -29.83
C LEU A 26 -11.36 6.18 -29.55
N PRO A 27 -12.16 5.69 -30.51
CA PRO A 27 -13.63 5.63 -30.46
C PRO A 27 -14.20 4.44 -29.65
N LEU A 28 -13.60 4.09 -28.52
CA LEU A 28 -14.07 2.98 -27.68
C LEU A 28 -14.24 3.43 -26.22
N GLN A 29 -15.50 3.60 -25.80
CA GLN A 29 -15.88 3.74 -24.38
C GLN A 29 -15.45 2.49 -23.60
N LEU A 30 -14.28 2.52 -22.99
CA LEU A 30 -13.87 1.54 -21.98
C LEU A 30 -14.36 2.00 -20.59
N PRO A 31 -14.95 1.12 -19.77
CA PRO A 31 -15.31 1.46 -18.40
C PRO A 31 -14.04 1.76 -17.57
N MET A 32 -14.13 2.73 -16.64
CA MET A 32 -13.04 3.10 -15.75
C MET A 32 -12.53 1.89 -14.93
N ILE A 33 -11.21 1.72 -14.89
CA ILE A 33 -10.52 0.75 -14.04
C ILE A 33 -10.08 1.49 -12.78
N TYR A 34 -10.61 1.09 -11.62
CA TYR A 34 -10.17 1.60 -10.31
C TYR A 34 -9.04 0.71 -9.78
N VAL A 35 -7.86 1.29 -9.54
CA VAL A 35 -6.75 0.62 -8.85
C VAL A 35 -6.74 1.12 -7.40
N LEU A 36 -7.09 0.26 -6.45
CA LEU A 36 -7.11 0.58 -5.02
C LEU A 36 -5.97 -0.19 -4.31
N ASN A 37 -5.25 0.48 -3.41
CA ASN A 37 -4.29 -0.17 -2.50
C ASN A 37 -5.05 -1.07 -1.50
N MET A 38 -4.44 -2.17 -1.05
CA MET A 38 -4.95 -3.16 -0.07
C MET A 38 -5.73 -2.53 1.09
N SER A 39 -5.13 -1.55 1.78
CA SER A 39 -5.75 -0.86 2.91
C SER A 39 -6.98 -0.06 2.48
N LYS A 40 -6.90 0.68 1.37
CA LYS A 40 -8.03 1.42 0.77
C LYS A 40 -9.14 0.50 0.23
N MET A 41 -8.82 -0.71 -0.21
CA MET A 41 -9.78 -1.67 -0.75
C MET A 41 -10.59 -2.34 0.36
N ILE A 42 -9.93 -2.81 1.42
CA ILE A 42 -10.61 -3.40 2.59
C ILE A 42 -11.44 -2.32 3.30
N LEU A 43 -10.90 -1.11 3.52
CA LEU A 43 -11.66 0.01 4.10
C LEU A 43 -12.85 0.45 3.23
N ARG A 44 -12.73 0.48 1.89
CA ARG A 44 -13.87 0.86 1.02
C ARG A 44 -14.90 -0.26 0.84
N LEU A 45 -14.48 -1.50 0.64
CA LEU A 45 -15.40 -2.63 0.44
C LEU A 45 -16.05 -3.10 1.74
N CYS A 46 -15.44 -2.82 2.89
CA CYS A 46 -15.87 -3.42 4.15
C CYS A 46 -16.21 -2.41 5.26
N CYS A 47 -15.77 -1.15 5.18
CA CYS A 47 -15.92 -0.18 6.28
C CYS A 47 -16.62 1.14 5.89
N THR A 48 -17.15 1.28 4.67
CA THR A 48 -17.93 2.49 4.31
C THR A 48 -19.42 2.33 4.63
N PRO A 49 -20.10 3.39 5.11
CA PRO A 49 -21.55 3.40 5.26
C PRO A 49 -22.26 3.09 3.93
N LEU A 50 -23.42 2.44 4.02
CA LEU A 50 -24.24 1.92 2.92
C LEU A 50 -24.41 2.91 1.75
N GLU A 51 -24.43 4.21 2.03
CA GLU A 51 -24.66 5.29 1.06
C GLU A 51 -23.49 5.50 0.08
N ALA A 52 -22.25 5.18 0.45
CA ALA A 52 -21.08 5.30 -0.44
C ALA A 52 -20.85 4.05 -1.31
N GLN A 53 -21.25 2.86 -0.83
CA GLN A 53 -21.18 1.61 -1.61
C GLN A 53 -22.25 1.51 -2.70
N VAL A 54 -23.35 2.27 -2.57
CA VAL A 54 -24.39 2.38 -3.60
C VAL A 54 -23.88 3.05 -4.90
N CYS A 55 -22.76 3.79 -4.86
CA CYS A 55 -22.31 4.58 -6.01
C CYS A 55 -21.36 3.85 -7.00
N LEU A 56 -20.77 2.69 -6.67
CA LEU A 56 -19.82 2.01 -7.57
C LEU A 56 -20.14 0.51 -7.72
N LYS A 57 -20.83 0.16 -8.81
CA LYS A 57 -21.08 -1.23 -9.23
C LYS A 57 -19.81 -1.85 -9.84
N ILE A 58 -18.83 -2.16 -9.02
CA ILE A 58 -17.57 -2.78 -9.48
C ILE A 58 -17.88 -4.21 -9.95
N GLU A 59 -17.59 -4.51 -11.22
CA GLU A 59 -17.81 -5.85 -11.81
C GLU A 59 -16.51 -6.66 -11.99
N ARG A 60 -15.34 -6.01 -11.93
CA ARG A 60 -14.03 -6.64 -12.11
C ARG A 60 -13.07 -6.20 -10.99
N LEU A 61 -12.38 -7.18 -10.41
CA LEU A 61 -11.31 -6.95 -9.45
C LEU A 61 -10.02 -7.62 -9.93
N VAL A 62 -8.89 -6.92 -9.83
CA VAL A 62 -7.54 -7.43 -10.12
C VAL A 62 -6.75 -7.42 -8.81
N LEU A 63 -6.11 -8.53 -8.48
CA LEU A 63 -5.41 -8.72 -7.23
C LEU A 63 -4.32 -9.81 -7.35
N VAL A 64 -3.50 -9.94 -6.30
CA VAL A 64 -2.59 -11.09 -6.15
C VAL A 64 -3.28 -12.22 -5.38
N PRO A 65 -2.94 -13.50 -5.61
CA PRO A 65 -3.47 -14.65 -4.85
C PRO A 65 -3.43 -14.49 -3.33
N SER A 66 -2.35 -13.97 -2.75
CA SER A 66 -2.26 -13.71 -1.30
C SER A 66 -3.37 -12.76 -0.80
N LEU A 67 -3.68 -11.72 -1.56
CA LEU A 67 -4.78 -10.80 -1.25
C LEU A 67 -6.15 -11.46 -1.41
N LEU A 68 -6.31 -12.38 -2.36
CA LEU A 68 -7.57 -13.10 -2.54
C LEU A 68 -7.88 -13.93 -1.28
N ARG A 69 -6.85 -14.60 -0.75
CA ARG A 69 -6.95 -15.36 0.49
C ARG A 69 -7.37 -14.46 1.66
N SER A 70 -6.67 -13.35 1.86
CA SER A 70 -7.03 -12.36 2.88
C SER A 70 -8.47 -11.87 2.77
N LEU A 71 -8.94 -11.64 1.53
CA LEU A 71 -10.29 -11.16 1.29
C LEU A 71 -11.36 -12.23 1.57
N LEU A 72 -11.22 -13.44 1.03
CA LEU A 72 -12.16 -14.54 1.28
C LEU A 72 -12.32 -14.81 2.76
N MET A 73 -11.20 -14.74 3.47
CA MET A 73 -11.14 -14.93 4.90
C MET A 73 -11.80 -13.80 5.69
N TYR A 74 -11.65 -12.54 5.26
CA TYR A 74 -12.40 -11.44 5.85
C TYR A 74 -13.91 -11.58 5.60
N LEU A 75 -14.28 -11.96 4.37
CA LEU A 75 -15.66 -12.10 3.93
C LEU A 75 -16.40 -13.25 4.62
N SER A 76 -15.71 -14.29 5.08
CA SER A 76 -16.32 -15.38 5.86
C SER A 76 -16.73 -14.96 7.28
N LEU A 77 -16.21 -13.86 7.79
CA LEU A 77 -16.54 -13.31 9.13
C LEU A 77 -17.74 -12.37 9.13
N GLN A 78 -18.17 -11.90 7.96
CA GLN A 78 -19.24 -10.92 7.83
C GLN A 78 -20.55 -11.63 7.46
N GLU A 79 -21.64 -11.35 8.18
CA GLU A 79 -22.97 -11.93 7.89
C GLU A 79 -23.63 -11.37 6.61
N ARG A 80 -23.00 -10.38 5.95
CA ARG A 80 -23.60 -9.62 4.83
C ARG A 80 -22.92 -9.96 3.51
N SER A 81 -23.73 -10.20 2.47
CA SER A 81 -23.27 -10.42 1.10
C SER A 81 -22.85 -9.09 0.44
N PHE A 82 -21.68 -8.59 0.81
CA PHE A 82 -21.01 -7.58 0.02
C PHE A 82 -20.41 -8.28 -1.22
N LEU A 83 -20.29 -7.59 -2.36
CA LEU A 83 -19.66 -8.08 -3.61
C LEU A 83 -20.51 -8.88 -4.63
N ASN A 84 -21.84 -8.92 -4.49
CA ASN A 84 -22.73 -9.60 -5.47
C ASN A 84 -22.62 -9.07 -6.92
N HIS A 85 -22.05 -7.88 -7.12
CA HIS A 85 -21.83 -7.29 -8.44
C HIS A 85 -20.47 -7.66 -9.07
N LEU A 86 -19.50 -8.16 -8.28
CA LEU A 86 -18.20 -8.58 -8.80
C LEU A 86 -18.34 -9.88 -9.57
N LYS A 87 -18.13 -9.84 -10.88
CA LYS A 87 -18.23 -11.02 -11.75
C LYS A 87 -16.87 -11.60 -12.10
N LEU A 88 -15.85 -10.75 -12.25
CA LEU A 88 -14.53 -11.15 -12.75
C LEU A 88 -13.45 -10.88 -11.71
N TRP A 89 -12.79 -11.95 -11.28
CA TRP A 89 -11.71 -11.94 -10.30
C TRP A 89 -10.42 -12.34 -11.01
N VAL A 90 -9.46 -11.41 -11.12
CA VAL A 90 -8.21 -11.63 -11.83
C VAL A 90 -7.08 -11.72 -10.82
N CYS A 91 -6.48 -12.90 -10.71
CA CYS A 91 -5.26 -13.15 -9.96
C CYS A 91 -4.05 -13.11 -10.90
N SER A 92 -3.01 -12.35 -10.58
CA SER A 92 -1.72 -12.42 -11.28
C SER A 92 -0.57 -12.03 -10.35
N GLY A 93 0.65 -12.36 -10.76
CA GLY A 93 1.89 -11.99 -10.06
C GLY A 93 2.32 -12.93 -8.93
N GLU A 94 1.54 -13.97 -8.62
CA GLU A 94 1.91 -15.09 -7.75
C GLU A 94 1.27 -16.38 -8.28
N THR A 95 1.77 -17.54 -7.88
CA THR A 95 1.13 -18.82 -8.19
C THR A 95 -0.24 -18.89 -7.51
N LEU A 96 -1.31 -19.03 -8.29
CA LEU A 96 -2.64 -19.30 -7.74
C LEU A 96 -2.72 -20.77 -7.31
N ALA A 97 -2.73 -21.01 -6.00
CA ALA A 97 -2.85 -22.35 -5.43
C ALA A 97 -4.24 -22.97 -5.72
N THR A 98 -4.27 -24.27 -6.01
CA THR A 98 -5.52 -25.02 -6.24
C THR A 98 -6.47 -24.88 -5.06
N SER A 99 -5.96 -25.05 -3.83
CA SER A 99 -6.77 -24.92 -2.61
C SER A 99 -7.44 -23.55 -2.47
N LEU A 100 -6.75 -22.47 -2.83
CA LEU A 100 -7.33 -21.13 -2.80
C LEU A 100 -8.42 -20.93 -3.86
N ALA A 101 -8.25 -21.53 -5.05
CA ALA A 101 -9.30 -21.52 -6.06
C ALA A 101 -10.52 -22.35 -5.61
N GLU A 102 -10.31 -23.46 -4.92
CA GLU A 102 -11.39 -24.24 -4.31
C GLU A 102 -12.12 -23.46 -3.21
N GLU A 103 -11.39 -22.81 -2.29
CA GLU A 103 -11.94 -21.91 -1.26
C GLU A 103 -12.80 -20.80 -1.88
N PHE A 104 -12.32 -20.19 -2.97
CA PHE A 104 -13.06 -19.16 -3.69
C PHE A 104 -14.43 -19.64 -4.17
N PHE A 105 -14.50 -20.79 -4.84
CA PHE A 105 -15.77 -21.33 -5.34
C PHE A 105 -16.63 -21.96 -4.24
N ALA A 106 -16.03 -22.38 -3.12
CA ALA A 106 -16.78 -22.80 -1.94
C ALA A 106 -17.47 -21.62 -1.24
N TYR A 107 -16.89 -20.43 -1.29
CA TYR A 107 -17.51 -19.21 -0.77
C TYR A 107 -18.57 -18.66 -1.75
N PHE A 108 -18.19 -18.43 -3.01
CA PHE A 108 -19.06 -17.86 -4.04
C PHE A 108 -19.92 -18.93 -4.73
N THR A 109 -20.82 -19.56 -3.96
CA THR A 109 -21.72 -20.63 -4.45
C THR A 109 -22.90 -20.13 -5.30
N LYS A 110 -23.20 -18.83 -5.25
CA LYS A 110 -24.28 -18.17 -5.99
C LYS A 110 -23.74 -16.98 -6.76
N GLY A 111 -24.29 -16.71 -7.95
CA GLY A 111 -23.84 -15.62 -8.83
C GLY A 111 -22.95 -16.10 -9.97
N ASP A 112 -22.67 -15.21 -10.93
CA ASP A 112 -21.78 -15.47 -12.07
C ASP A 112 -20.38 -14.93 -11.74
N HIS A 113 -19.64 -15.70 -10.94
CA HIS A 113 -18.28 -15.37 -10.52
C HIS A 113 -17.26 -16.20 -11.30
N LYS A 114 -16.28 -15.53 -11.91
CA LYS A 114 -15.18 -16.14 -12.65
C LYS A 114 -13.86 -15.79 -12.02
N LEU A 115 -13.07 -16.81 -11.72
CA LEU A 115 -11.70 -16.68 -11.23
C LEU A 115 -10.73 -16.90 -12.38
N CYS A 116 -9.92 -15.88 -12.66
CA CYS A 116 -8.93 -15.92 -13.72
C CYS A 116 -7.53 -15.95 -13.13
N ASN A 117 -6.71 -16.88 -13.60
CA ASN A 117 -5.29 -16.91 -13.34
C ASN A 117 -4.56 -16.31 -14.53
N PHE A 118 -3.85 -15.21 -14.30
CA PHE A 118 -3.06 -14.52 -15.31
C PHE A 118 -1.58 -14.63 -14.96
N TYR A 119 -0.72 -14.67 -15.98
CA TYR A 119 0.72 -14.75 -15.82
C TYR A 119 1.40 -13.75 -16.76
N GLY A 120 2.45 -13.11 -16.25
CA GLY A 120 3.37 -12.30 -17.02
C GLY A 120 4.34 -11.53 -16.12
N SER A 121 4.99 -10.53 -16.69
CA SER A 121 6.02 -9.73 -16.02
C SER A 121 6.03 -8.29 -16.53
N THR A 122 6.84 -7.44 -15.90
CA THR A 122 6.96 -6.03 -16.31
C THR A 122 7.50 -5.90 -17.72
N GLU A 123 8.44 -6.76 -18.09
CA GLU A 123 9.14 -6.81 -19.37
C GLU A 123 8.24 -7.14 -20.57
N VAL A 124 7.03 -7.61 -20.30
CA VAL A 124 6.03 -8.00 -21.31
C VAL A 124 4.72 -7.22 -21.18
N MET A 125 4.79 -6.02 -20.56
CA MET A 125 3.70 -5.08 -20.36
C MET A 125 2.51 -5.69 -19.59
N GLY A 126 2.81 -6.41 -18.52
CA GLY A 126 1.82 -7.02 -17.64
C GLY A 126 1.63 -8.51 -17.94
N ASP A 127 0.40 -8.93 -18.19
CA ASP A 127 0.08 -10.35 -18.37
C ASP A 127 0.02 -10.78 -19.84
N VAL A 128 0.54 -11.97 -20.08
CA VAL A 128 0.73 -12.57 -21.41
C VAL A 128 0.04 -13.90 -21.61
N THR A 129 -0.36 -14.56 -20.52
CA THR A 129 -1.24 -15.72 -20.59
C THR A 129 -2.35 -15.62 -19.56
N TYR A 130 -3.45 -16.31 -19.84
CA TYR A 130 -4.58 -16.37 -18.93
C TYR A 130 -5.30 -17.73 -18.95
N HIS A 131 -5.84 -18.12 -17.80
CA HIS A 131 -6.75 -19.25 -17.62
C HIS A 131 -8.01 -18.77 -16.88
N VAL A 132 -9.19 -19.18 -17.31
CA VAL A 132 -10.47 -18.78 -16.69
C VAL A 132 -11.19 -20.00 -16.14
N MET A 133 -11.57 -19.92 -14.87
CA MET A 133 -12.38 -20.91 -14.16
C MET A 133 -13.70 -20.26 -13.74
N SER A 134 -14.79 -21.00 -13.86
CA SER A 134 -16.15 -20.56 -13.54
C SER A 134 -16.81 -21.43 -12.47
N ASN A 135 -16.21 -22.57 -12.10
CA ASN A 135 -16.72 -23.46 -11.07
C ASN A 135 -15.62 -24.39 -10.54
N LEU A 136 -15.97 -25.11 -9.48
CA LEU A 136 -15.09 -26.05 -8.79
C LEU A 136 -14.66 -27.25 -9.66
N ASP A 137 -15.52 -27.72 -10.56
CA ASP A 137 -15.18 -28.86 -11.44
C ASP A 137 -14.03 -28.52 -12.40
N GLN A 138 -13.99 -27.27 -12.88
CA GLN A 138 -12.88 -26.77 -13.70
C GLN A 138 -11.58 -26.64 -12.91
N VAL A 139 -11.64 -26.29 -11.62
CA VAL A 139 -10.45 -26.28 -10.74
C VAL A 139 -9.89 -27.71 -10.58
N LYS A 140 -10.77 -28.69 -10.37
CA LYS A 140 -10.42 -30.10 -10.12
C LYS A 140 -10.02 -30.88 -11.38
N GLN A 141 -10.14 -30.27 -12.56
CA GLN A 141 -9.75 -30.91 -13.82
C GLN A 141 -8.24 -31.16 -13.93
N TYR A 142 -7.43 -30.41 -13.18
CA TYR A 142 -5.97 -30.47 -13.21
C TYR A 142 -5.40 -30.49 -11.79
N ASP A 143 -4.21 -31.07 -11.62
CA ASP A 143 -3.53 -31.15 -10.31
C ASP A 143 -3.05 -29.77 -9.82
N LYS A 144 -2.96 -28.78 -10.71
CA LYS A 144 -2.58 -27.39 -10.42
C LYS A 144 -3.29 -26.41 -11.35
N VAL A 145 -3.48 -25.18 -10.89
CA VAL A 145 -4.11 -24.13 -11.71
C VAL A 145 -3.19 -23.75 -12.89
N PRO A 146 -3.67 -23.88 -14.14
CA PRO A 146 -2.88 -23.50 -15.31
C PRO A 146 -2.64 -21.99 -15.39
N ILE A 147 -1.57 -21.59 -16.09
CA ILE A 147 -1.39 -20.20 -16.55
C ILE A 147 -2.02 -19.96 -17.92
N GLY A 148 -2.46 -21.03 -18.59
CA GLY A 148 -3.49 -21.00 -19.61
C GLY A 148 -2.99 -20.78 -21.03
N LEU A 149 -3.61 -19.86 -21.75
CA LEU A 149 -3.36 -19.60 -23.17
C LEU A 149 -2.74 -18.21 -23.37
N PRO A 150 -1.93 -18.00 -24.43
CA PRO A 150 -1.42 -16.67 -24.77
C PRO A 150 -2.55 -15.67 -25.04
N VAL A 151 -2.33 -14.40 -24.67
CA VAL A 151 -3.18 -13.29 -25.10
C VAL A 151 -2.95 -12.94 -26.57
N ASP A 152 -3.83 -12.12 -27.15
CA ASP A 152 -3.69 -11.66 -28.54
C ASP A 152 -2.31 -11.00 -28.78
N ASN A 153 -1.79 -11.15 -30.01
CA ASN A 153 -0.50 -10.58 -30.44
C ASN A 153 0.71 -11.05 -29.60
N THR A 154 0.59 -12.21 -28.94
CA THR A 154 1.64 -12.81 -28.12
C THR A 154 1.86 -14.27 -28.50
N ILE A 155 3.12 -14.68 -28.57
CA ILE A 155 3.54 -16.07 -28.77
C ILE A 155 4.36 -16.49 -27.55
N ILE A 156 4.03 -17.67 -27.00
CA ILE A 156 4.81 -18.32 -25.96
C ILE A 156 5.60 -19.46 -26.58
N TYR A 157 6.90 -19.48 -26.34
CA TYR A 157 7.78 -20.58 -26.72
C TYR A 157 8.26 -21.30 -25.47
N LEU A 158 8.28 -22.63 -25.51
CA LEU A 158 8.97 -23.45 -24.51
C LEU A 158 10.20 -24.06 -25.17
N LEU A 159 11.38 -23.59 -24.78
CA LEU A 159 12.64 -23.93 -25.44
C LEU A 159 13.60 -24.69 -24.51
N ASP A 160 14.44 -25.53 -25.10
CA ASP A 160 15.60 -26.13 -24.43
C ASP A 160 16.82 -25.17 -24.46
N SER A 161 17.96 -25.63 -23.93
CA SER A 161 19.20 -24.84 -23.88
C SER A 161 19.79 -24.51 -25.25
N ASP A 162 19.39 -25.22 -26.30
CA ASP A 162 19.82 -25.01 -27.68
C ASP A 162 18.79 -24.18 -28.48
N PHE A 163 17.83 -23.54 -27.80
CA PHE A 163 16.72 -22.78 -28.40
C PHE A 163 15.80 -23.61 -29.31
N ARG A 164 15.70 -24.92 -29.07
CA ARG A 164 14.77 -25.79 -29.80
C ARG A 164 13.47 -25.95 -29.01
N PRO A 165 12.30 -25.93 -29.66
CA PRO A 165 11.03 -26.20 -28.98
C PRO A 165 11.01 -27.57 -28.31
N VAL A 166 10.62 -27.64 -27.04
CA VAL A 166 10.43 -28.90 -26.31
C VAL A 166 9.16 -29.62 -26.78
N LYS A 167 9.07 -30.94 -26.56
CA LYS A 167 7.85 -31.69 -26.92
C LYS A 167 6.71 -31.38 -25.96
N THR A 168 5.47 -31.58 -26.41
CA THR A 168 4.30 -31.49 -25.53
C THR A 168 4.45 -32.45 -24.34
N GLY A 169 4.24 -31.93 -23.13
CA GLY A 169 4.42 -32.65 -21.87
C GLY A 169 5.82 -32.53 -21.25
N GLU A 170 6.83 -32.12 -22.02
CA GLU A 170 8.16 -31.83 -21.47
C GLU A 170 8.20 -30.42 -20.85
N ILE A 171 9.11 -30.25 -19.89
CA ILE A 171 9.36 -28.96 -19.24
C ILE A 171 10.40 -28.21 -20.09
N GLY A 172 10.09 -26.97 -20.45
CA GLY A 172 11.01 -26.08 -21.17
C GLY A 172 11.05 -24.69 -20.52
N GLU A 173 12.10 -23.93 -20.83
CA GLU A 173 12.18 -22.53 -20.42
C GLU A 173 11.18 -21.70 -21.23
N LEU A 174 10.46 -20.81 -20.57
CA LEU A 174 9.40 -19.99 -21.12
C LEU A 174 10.01 -18.71 -21.72
N PHE A 175 9.77 -18.51 -23.01
CA PHE A 175 10.09 -17.28 -23.73
C PHE A 175 8.82 -16.65 -24.27
N VAL A 176 8.82 -15.32 -24.32
CA VAL A 176 7.70 -14.53 -24.84
C VAL A 176 8.15 -13.76 -26.07
N SER A 177 7.34 -13.78 -27.11
CA SER A 177 7.48 -12.89 -28.27
C SER A 177 6.17 -12.16 -28.53
N GLY A 178 6.23 -10.91 -28.97
CA GLY A 178 5.04 -10.13 -29.26
C GLY A 178 5.27 -8.63 -29.21
N GLN A 179 4.23 -7.87 -29.54
CA GLN A 179 4.26 -6.40 -29.50
C GLN A 179 4.23 -5.84 -28.07
N ASN A 180 4.01 -6.69 -27.09
CA ASN A 180 3.95 -6.37 -25.68
C ASN A 180 5.32 -6.40 -24.99
N LEU A 181 6.40 -6.79 -25.70
CA LEU A 181 7.76 -6.72 -25.15
C LEU A 181 8.18 -5.28 -24.90
N ALA A 182 8.80 -5.05 -23.74
CA ALA A 182 9.50 -3.81 -23.46
C ALA A 182 10.66 -3.60 -24.44
N SER A 183 11.09 -2.35 -24.60
CA SER A 183 12.24 -2.03 -25.47
C SER A 183 13.58 -2.55 -24.93
N GLY A 184 13.62 -2.97 -23.67
CA GLY A 184 14.82 -3.41 -22.95
C GLY A 184 14.94 -2.70 -21.61
N TYR A 185 15.99 -3.01 -20.84
CA TYR A 185 16.28 -2.31 -19.60
C TYR A 185 16.99 -0.97 -19.86
N VAL A 186 16.77 0.00 -18.98
CA VAL A 186 17.43 1.32 -19.02
C VAL A 186 18.96 1.16 -19.05
N ASN A 187 19.62 1.97 -19.88
CA ASN A 187 21.07 1.92 -20.16
C ASN A 187 21.57 0.61 -20.77
N GLY A 188 20.69 -0.19 -21.39
CA GLY A 188 21.08 -1.43 -22.07
C GLY A 188 21.59 -2.50 -21.12
N ARG A 189 21.14 -2.50 -19.86
CA ARG A 189 21.43 -3.57 -18.91
C ARG A 189 20.79 -4.88 -19.37
N ASP A 190 21.42 -5.99 -18.99
CA ASP A 190 20.96 -7.36 -19.23
C ASP A 190 20.44 -7.61 -20.66
N PRO A 191 21.20 -7.23 -21.72
CA PRO A 191 20.75 -7.34 -23.10
C PRO A 191 20.46 -8.80 -23.50
N GLU A 192 21.07 -9.77 -22.82
CA GLU A 192 20.84 -11.20 -23.01
C GLU A 192 19.41 -11.66 -22.62
N LYS A 193 18.63 -10.81 -21.94
CA LYS A 193 17.21 -11.08 -21.65
C LYS A 193 16.29 -10.80 -22.85
N PHE A 194 16.70 -9.93 -23.77
CA PHE A 194 15.94 -9.55 -24.96
C PHE A 194 16.75 -9.86 -26.22
N ILE A 195 16.52 -11.04 -26.78
CA ILE A 195 17.32 -11.59 -27.88
C ILE A 195 16.54 -11.59 -29.20
N GLU A 196 17.25 -11.71 -30.31
CA GLU A 196 16.62 -11.99 -31.60
C GLU A 196 15.95 -13.37 -31.57
N ASN A 197 14.78 -13.49 -32.21
CA ASN A 197 14.01 -14.72 -32.26
C ASN A 197 14.45 -15.56 -33.47
N PRO A 198 15.22 -16.66 -33.29
CA PRO A 198 15.66 -17.49 -34.40
C PRO A 198 14.51 -18.29 -35.02
N LEU A 199 13.35 -18.36 -34.37
CA LEU A 199 12.17 -19.09 -34.81
C LEU A 199 11.12 -18.19 -35.48
N ALA A 200 11.37 -16.88 -35.56
CA ALA A 200 10.40 -15.93 -36.12
C ALA A 200 10.22 -16.14 -37.62
N VAL A 201 8.99 -16.45 -38.03
CA VAL A 201 8.57 -16.43 -39.44
C VAL A 201 8.08 -15.04 -39.83
N ASP A 202 7.39 -14.36 -38.92
CA ASP A 202 6.92 -12.98 -39.10
C ASP A 202 7.85 -12.03 -38.34
N PRO A 203 8.41 -10.99 -39.00
CA PRO A 203 9.29 -10.00 -38.37
C PRO A 203 8.69 -9.30 -37.14
N THR A 204 7.36 -9.23 -37.05
CA THR A 204 6.63 -8.66 -35.90
C THR A 204 6.94 -9.40 -34.60
N PHE A 205 7.31 -10.68 -34.69
CA PHE A 205 7.72 -11.55 -33.58
C PHE A 205 9.23 -11.80 -33.59
N GLY A 206 10.01 -10.90 -34.19
CA GLY A 206 11.46 -11.02 -34.37
C GLY A 206 12.29 -10.98 -33.08
N LYS A 207 11.70 -10.72 -31.92
CA LYS A 207 12.38 -10.72 -30.62
C LYS A 207 11.79 -11.72 -29.63
N LEU A 208 12.63 -12.26 -28.76
CA LEU A 208 12.26 -13.06 -27.60
C LEU A 208 12.67 -12.36 -26.31
N TYR A 209 11.79 -12.37 -25.33
CA TYR A 209 12.10 -12.11 -23.94
C TYR A 209 12.26 -13.44 -23.19
N ARG A 210 13.40 -13.62 -22.51
CA ARG A 210 13.73 -14.78 -21.69
C ARG A 210 13.25 -14.55 -20.25
N THR A 211 12.16 -15.19 -19.84
CA THR A 211 11.52 -14.90 -18.54
C THR A 211 12.30 -15.44 -17.33
N GLY A 212 13.08 -16.50 -17.54
CA GLY A 212 13.70 -17.30 -16.47
C GLY A 212 12.75 -18.30 -15.81
N ASP A 213 11.51 -18.39 -16.30
CA ASP A 213 10.49 -19.30 -15.82
C ASP A 213 10.48 -20.59 -16.65
N PHE A 214 10.06 -21.68 -16.04
CA PHE A 214 9.86 -22.97 -16.68
C PHE A 214 8.38 -23.28 -16.73
N ALA A 215 7.98 -23.91 -17.82
CA ALA A 215 6.61 -24.31 -18.01
C ALA A 215 6.52 -25.59 -18.83
N ARG A 216 5.32 -26.14 -18.87
CA ARG A 216 4.97 -27.34 -19.62
C ARG A 216 3.63 -27.13 -20.32
N ILE A 217 3.49 -27.66 -21.52
CA ILE A 217 2.20 -27.70 -22.21
C ILE A 217 1.58 -29.09 -22.03
N GLN A 218 0.35 -29.13 -21.54
CA GLN A 218 -0.45 -30.36 -21.47
C GLN A 218 -1.82 -30.12 -22.09
N LYS A 219 -2.18 -30.94 -23.09
CA LYS A 219 -3.44 -30.82 -23.84
C LYS A 219 -3.67 -29.39 -24.38
N GLY A 220 -2.59 -28.74 -24.86
CA GLY A 220 -2.63 -27.39 -25.42
C GLY A 220 -2.73 -26.25 -24.39
N ILE A 221 -2.66 -26.55 -23.09
CA ILE A 221 -2.74 -25.56 -22.01
C ILE A 221 -1.39 -25.46 -21.31
N LEU A 222 -0.99 -24.23 -20.98
CA LEU A 222 0.28 -23.93 -20.34
C LEU A 222 0.20 -24.02 -18.82
N PHE A 223 1.19 -24.68 -18.23
CA PHE A 223 1.35 -24.89 -16.81
C PHE A 223 2.70 -24.33 -16.35
N TYR A 224 2.67 -23.47 -15.34
CA TYR A 224 3.89 -22.94 -14.71
C TYR A 224 4.57 -24.02 -13.86
N GLU A 225 5.88 -24.21 -14.01
CA GLU A 225 6.70 -25.23 -13.33
C GLU A 225 7.79 -24.63 -12.42
N GLY A 226 7.77 -23.31 -12.21
CA GLY A 226 8.72 -22.61 -11.34
C GLY A 226 9.73 -21.75 -12.09
N ARG A 227 10.64 -21.10 -11.36
CA ARG A 227 11.79 -20.37 -11.91
C ARG A 227 13.07 -21.15 -11.61
N THR A 228 14.06 -21.12 -12.50
CA THR A 228 15.43 -21.55 -12.13
C THR A 228 16.18 -20.48 -11.38
N ASP A 229 15.86 -19.20 -11.61
CA ASP A 229 16.38 -18.12 -10.79
C ASP A 229 15.58 -18.02 -9.48
N SER A 230 16.32 -17.65 -8.45
CA SER A 230 15.96 -17.81 -7.06
C SER A 230 14.91 -16.79 -6.59
N GLN A 231 14.02 -16.26 -7.42
CA GLN A 231 13.20 -15.11 -7.03
C GLN A 231 11.85 -15.52 -6.40
N VAL A 232 11.59 -15.02 -5.20
CA VAL A 232 10.36 -15.29 -4.43
C VAL A 232 9.77 -13.99 -3.87
N LYS A 233 8.46 -13.99 -3.57
CA LYS A 233 7.84 -12.89 -2.83
C LYS A 233 7.78 -13.24 -1.34
N ILE A 234 8.46 -12.46 -0.51
CA ILE A 234 8.45 -12.57 0.95
C ILE A 234 7.77 -11.33 1.50
N ARG A 235 6.61 -11.49 2.16
CA ARG A 235 5.88 -10.39 2.80
C ARG A 235 5.60 -9.20 1.85
N GLY A 236 5.31 -9.49 0.58
CA GLY A 236 5.05 -8.48 -0.45
C GLY A 236 6.30 -7.89 -1.13
N HIS A 237 7.51 -8.23 -0.66
CA HIS A 237 8.77 -7.83 -1.28
C HIS A 237 9.26 -8.91 -2.24
N ARG A 238 9.77 -8.49 -3.41
CA ARG A 238 10.50 -9.39 -4.31
C ARG A 238 11.90 -9.59 -3.74
N VAL A 239 12.20 -10.82 -3.34
CA VAL A 239 13.50 -11.24 -2.79
C VAL A 239 14.17 -12.16 -3.79
N ASP A 240 15.42 -11.90 -4.10
CA ASP A 240 16.26 -12.81 -4.87
C ASP A 240 17.01 -13.73 -3.90
N LEU A 241 16.66 -15.01 -3.83
CA LEU A 241 17.35 -15.95 -2.94
C LEU A 241 18.83 -16.08 -3.31
N SER A 242 19.25 -15.75 -4.54
CA SER A 242 20.67 -15.74 -4.89
C SER A 242 21.42 -14.56 -4.27
N GLU A 243 20.76 -13.44 -4.00
CA GLU A 243 21.33 -12.33 -3.23
C GLU A 243 21.53 -12.74 -1.77
N VAL A 244 20.50 -13.34 -1.17
CA VAL A 244 20.57 -13.85 0.22
C VAL A 244 21.60 -14.97 0.34
N GLU A 245 21.64 -15.90 -0.62
CA GLU A 245 22.60 -16.99 -0.66
C GLU A 245 24.03 -16.48 -0.79
N LYS A 246 24.28 -15.42 -1.57
CA LYS A 246 25.59 -14.75 -1.62
C LYS A 246 25.98 -14.15 -0.28
N ALA A 247 25.06 -13.47 0.40
CA ALA A 247 25.33 -12.91 1.72
C ALA A 247 25.65 -14.00 2.76
N VAL A 248 24.91 -15.11 2.76
CA VAL A 248 25.18 -16.28 3.62
C VAL A 248 26.56 -16.87 3.33
N ASN A 249 26.92 -17.05 2.07
CA ASN A 249 28.23 -17.60 1.68
C ASN A 249 29.39 -16.61 1.83
N ALA A 250 29.13 -15.34 2.17
CA ALA A 250 30.18 -14.35 2.44
C ALA A 250 30.65 -14.35 3.90
N ILE A 251 29.98 -15.10 4.78
CA ILE A 251 30.35 -15.26 6.19
C ILE A 251 31.52 -16.22 6.28
N GLU A 252 32.60 -15.83 6.96
CA GLU A 252 33.87 -16.56 7.00
C GLU A 252 33.73 -17.97 7.56
N GLU A 253 32.84 -18.15 8.52
CA GLU A 253 32.58 -19.41 9.19
C GLU A 253 31.62 -20.35 8.42
N VAL A 254 31.09 -19.93 7.27
CA VAL A 254 30.14 -20.71 6.46
C VAL A 254 30.85 -21.35 5.26
N ASP A 255 30.88 -22.69 5.21
CA ASP A 255 31.49 -23.42 4.08
C ASP A 255 30.57 -23.44 2.86
N LYS A 256 29.27 -23.63 3.09
CA LYS A 256 28.25 -23.64 2.03
C LYS A 256 26.87 -23.31 2.58
N GLY A 257 26.28 -22.26 2.05
CA GLY A 257 24.90 -21.83 2.30
C GLY A 257 24.00 -22.07 1.10
N ILE A 258 22.79 -22.59 1.35
CA ILE A 258 21.74 -22.80 0.35
C ILE A 258 20.46 -22.17 0.85
N VAL A 259 19.89 -21.24 0.08
CA VAL A 259 18.69 -20.52 0.51
C VAL A 259 17.45 -21.01 -0.23
N ILE A 260 16.39 -21.32 0.53
CA ILE A 260 15.13 -21.87 0.03
C ILE A 260 13.95 -21.13 0.68
N CYS A 261 12.92 -20.80 -0.09
CA CYS A 261 11.64 -20.37 0.47
C CYS A 261 10.78 -21.60 0.80
N TYR A 262 10.50 -21.81 2.08
CA TYR A 262 9.56 -22.81 2.55
C TYR A 262 8.12 -22.30 2.39
N LYS A 263 7.27 -23.13 1.78
CA LYS A 263 5.83 -22.88 1.58
C LYS A 263 5.50 -21.47 1.05
N PRO A 264 6.02 -21.09 -0.15
CA PRO A 264 5.81 -19.77 -0.71
C PRO A 264 4.32 -19.46 -0.89
N GLY A 265 3.88 -18.30 -0.38
CA GLY A 265 2.48 -17.87 -0.47
C GLY A 265 1.52 -18.51 0.55
N GLU A 266 2.03 -19.31 1.50
CA GLU A 266 1.22 -19.85 2.61
C GLU A 266 1.44 -19.08 3.92
N LEU A 267 0.62 -19.37 4.95
CA LEU A 267 0.72 -18.74 6.28
C LEU A 267 2.11 -18.94 6.92
N ASN A 268 2.63 -20.17 6.82
CA ASN A 268 3.91 -20.56 7.40
C ASN A 268 5.08 -20.33 6.42
N GLN A 269 4.93 -19.38 5.49
CA GLN A 269 5.99 -19.02 4.57
C GLN A 269 7.22 -18.55 5.36
N ALA A 270 8.35 -19.23 5.15
CA ALA A 270 9.61 -18.88 5.79
C ALA A 270 10.75 -18.89 4.77
N LEU A 271 11.76 -18.08 5.05
CA LEU A 271 13.02 -18.11 4.32
C LEU A 271 14.02 -18.95 5.13
N LEU A 272 14.55 -20.01 4.54
CA LEU A 272 15.47 -20.93 5.19
C LEU A 272 16.84 -20.86 4.52
N ALA A 273 17.90 -20.81 5.32
CA ALA A 273 19.29 -20.96 4.88
C ALA A 273 19.85 -22.25 5.49
N PHE A 274 20.09 -23.25 4.66
CA PHE A 274 20.76 -24.48 5.05
C PHE A 274 22.27 -24.29 4.92
N VAL A 275 22.99 -24.44 6.03
CA VAL A 275 24.41 -24.06 6.13
C VAL A 275 25.23 -25.26 6.59
N THR A 276 26.34 -25.53 5.90
CA THR A 276 27.42 -26.39 6.42
C THR A 276 28.52 -25.52 7.01
N THR A 277 29.05 -25.90 8.18
CA THR A 277 30.15 -25.21 8.85
C THR A 277 31.03 -26.21 9.61
N GLU A 278 32.35 -26.03 9.55
CA GLU A 278 33.32 -26.71 10.42
C GLU A 278 33.58 -25.94 11.73
N ALA A 279 33.10 -24.70 11.85
CA ALA A 279 33.25 -23.87 13.04
C ALA A 279 32.21 -24.21 14.12
N ASN A 280 32.58 -24.10 15.40
CA ASN A 280 31.66 -24.29 16.52
C ASN A 280 30.81 -23.03 16.75
N ILE A 281 29.92 -22.72 15.81
CA ILE A 281 28.99 -21.60 15.84
C ILE A 281 27.55 -22.10 15.83
N ASN A 282 26.63 -21.28 16.36
CA ASN A 282 25.20 -21.58 16.35
C ASN A 282 24.45 -20.75 15.29
N GLU A 283 23.22 -21.15 15.01
CA GLU A 283 22.35 -20.52 14.01
C GLU A 283 22.15 -19.02 14.29
N ASN A 284 21.93 -18.66 15.55
CA ASN A 284 21.68 -17.28 15.98
C ASN A 284 22.84 -16.33 15.68
N HIS A 285 24.08 -16.82 15.74
CA HIS A 285 25.26 -16.03 15.42
C HIS A 285 25.29 -15.65 13.94
N ILE A 286 25.05 -16.62 13.05
CA ILE A 286 24.96 -16.42 11.60
C ILE A 286 23.82 -15.46 11.27
N GLU A 287 22.64 -15.65 11.88
CA GLU A 287 21.50 -14.74 11.68
C GLU A 287 21.80 -13.31 12.11
N SER A 288 22.56 -13.11 13.20
CA SER A 288 22.96 -11.78 13.65
C SER A 288 23.84 -11.06 12.63
N ILE A 289 24.82 -11.75 12.05
CA ILE A 289 25.69 -11.18 11.01
C ILE A 289 24.86 -10.80 9.78
N LEU A 290 23.89 -11.64 9.40
CA LEU A 290 23.01 -11.38 8.25
C LEU A 290 22.10 -10.17 8.46
N ARG A 291 21.69 -9.84 9.69
CA ARG A 291 20.87 -8.65 9.98
C ARG A 291 21.60 -7.33 9.68
N ASP A 292 22.93 -7.32 9.77
CA ASP A 292 23.72 -6.13 9.46
C ASP A 292 23.92 -5.93 7.93
N GLN A 293 23.73 -7.00 7.15
CA GLN A 293 23.99 -7.01 5.70
C GLN A 293 22.72 -7.00 4.85
N LEU A 294 21.61 -7.53 5.37
CA LEU A 294 20.35 -7.72 4.64
C LEU A 294 19.22 -6.91 5.29
N ALA A 295 18.25 -6.49 4.46
CA ALA A 295 17.03 -5.90 4.98
C ALA A 295 16.27 -6.92 5.87
N PRO A 296 15.51 -6.48 6.90
CA PRO A 296 14.87 -7.40 7.85
C PRO A 296 14.04 -8.52 7.19
N TYR A 297 13.30 -8.23 6.12
CA TYR A 297 12.49 -9.22 5.40
C TYR A 297 13.30 -10.24 4.57
N MET A 298 14.58 -9.98 4.31
CA MET A 298 15.50 -10.86 3.57
C MET A 298 16.32 -11.77 4.48
N VAL A 299 16.39 -11.48 5.78
CA VAL A 299 17.15 -12.31 6.73
C VAL A 299 16.51 -13.71 6.79
N PRO A 300 17.23 -14.78 6.40
CA PRO A 300 16.72 -16.15 6.48
C PRO A 300 16.86 -16.68 7.89
N ARG A 301 16.09 -17.73 8.18
CA ARG A 301 16.35 -18.57 9.33
C ARG A 301 17.42 -19.59 9.01
N VAL A 302 18.42 -19.72 9.87
CA VAL A 302 19.55 -20.61 9.62
C VAL A 302 19.26 -22.01 10.17
N VAL A 303 19.63 -23.03 9.40
CA VAL A 303 19.59 -24.45 9.80
C VAL A 303 20.95 -25.05 9.48
N ILE A 304 21.70 -25.43 10.51
CA ILE A 304 23.00 -26.08 10.33
C ILE A 304 22.77 -27.55 9.97
N ILE A 305 23.41 -27.99 8.88
CA ILE A 305 23.34 -29.35 8.37
C ILE A 305 24.74 -29.93 8.21
N GLU A 306 24.87 -31.24 8.38
CA GLU A 306 26.17 -31.91 8.21
C GLU A 306 26.57 -32.00 6.74
N THR A 307 25.63 -32.28 5.84
CA THR A 307 25.91 -32.46 4.41
C THR A 307 24.78 -31.96 3.52
N VAL A 308 25.14 -31.40 2.36
CA VAL A 308 24.18 -30.98 1.33
C VAL A 308 23.76 -32.19 0.49
N PRO A 309 22.46 -32.56 0.45
CA PRO A 309 21.99 -33.65 -0.38
C PRO A 309 22.04 -33.27 -1.87
N LEU A 310 22.45 -34.23 -2.70
CA LEU A 310 22.57 -34.07 -4.15
C LEU A 310 21.69 -35.08 -4.88
N LEU A 311 21.14 -34.66 -6.02
CA LEU A 311 20.44 -35.51 -6.99
C LEU A 311 21.46 -36.39 -7.75
N VAL A 312 20.96 -37.43 -8.43
CA VAL A 312 21.76 -38.36 -9.25
C VAL A 312 22.61 -37.64 -10.32
N ASN A 313 22.17 -36.46 -10.77
CA ASN A 313 22.87 -35.63 -11.75
C ASN A 313 23.88 -34.63 -11.12
N GLY A 314 24.15 -34.74 -9.82
CA GLY A 314 25.09 -33.87 -9.09
C GLY A 314 24.55 -32.49 -8.72
N LYS A 315 23.29 -32.16 -9.05
CA LYS A 315 22.64 -30.90 -8.61
C LYS A 315 22.15 -31.01 -7.17
N ILE A 316 22.00 -29.87 -6.49
CA ILE A 316 21.46 -29.80 -5.12
C ILE A 316 20.02 -30.33 -5.08
N ASP A 317 19.76 -31.27 -4.18
CA ASP A 317 18.43 -31.80 -3.92
C ASP A 317 17.70 -30.96 -2.87
N ARG A 318 17.12 -29.85 -3.33
CA ARG A 318 16.35 -28.91 -2.50
C ARG A 318 15.09 -29.56 -1.90
N GLN A 319 14.53 -30.58 -2.54
CA GLN A 319 13.35 -31.27 -2.01
C GLN A 319 13.72 -32.14 -0.80
N SER A 320 14.86 -32.82 -0.84
CA SER A 320 15.37 -33.57 0.31
C SER A 320 15.71 -32.67 1.49
N LEU A 321 16.26 -31.47 1.25
CA LEU A 321 16.47 -30.48 2.33
C LEU A 321 15.16 -30.11 3.03
N LEU A 322 14.11 -29.79 2.26
CA LEU A 322 12.80 -29.45 2.81
C LEU A 322 12.14 -30.64 3.52
N ARG A 323 12.21 -31.85 2.95
CA ARG A 323 11.67 -33.07 3.58
C ARG A 323 12.41 -33.41 4.87
N ASN A 324 13.73 -33.27 4.91
CA ASN A 324 14.51 -33.51 6.12
C ASN A 324 14.13 -32.50 7.20
N PHE A 325 13.99 -31.21 6.83
CA PHE A 325 13.47 -30.18 7.72
C PHE A 325 12.06 -30.53 8.26
N GLU A 326 11.17 -31.07 7.42
CA GLU A 326 9.83 -31.52 7.86
C GLU A 326 9.86 -32.81 8.72
N ASN A 327 10.79 -33.73 8.46
CA ASN A 327 10.89 -35.03 9.13
C ASN A 327 11.64 -34.96 10.46
N SER A 328 12.64 -34.09 10.60
CA SER A 328 13.32 -33.80 11.86
C SER A 328 12.33 -33.36 12.95
N ASP A 329 11.23 -32.72 12.54
CA ASP A 329 10.12 -32.34 13.42
C ASP A 329 9.16 -33.50 13.76
N SER A 330 9.10 -34.53 12.92
CA SER A 330 8.12 -35.63 13.05
C SER A 330 8.66 -36.82 13.86
N ILE A 331 9.97 -37.06 13.86
CA ILE A 331 10.63 -38.19 14.56
C ILE A 331 10.96 -37.86 16.02
N ASN A 332 11.23 -36.59 16.33
CA ASN A 332 11.42 -36.08 17.69
C ASN A 332 10.10 -35.51 18.21
N GLY A 333 9.11 -36.37 18.52
CA GLY A 333 7.77 -35.97 18.95
C GLY A 333 7.77 -34.69 19.80
N SER A 334 7.28 -33.60 19.21
CA SER A 334 7.40 -32.24 19.75
C SER A 334 8.82 -31.90 20.25
N VAL A 335 9.76 -31.62 19.34
CA VAL A 335 10.46 -30.35 19.49
C VAL A 335 9.35 -29.31 19.30
N ASN A 336 8.65 -29.00 20.40
CA ASN A 336 7.72 -27.89 20.40
C ASN A 336 8.51 -26.74 19.82
N PHE A 337 8.07 -26.26 18.66
CA PHE A 337 8.46 -24.96 18.18
C PHE A 337 7.87 -23.94 19.17
N GLN A 338 8.47 -23.88 20.36
CA GLN A 338 8.05 -23.05 21.45
C GLN A 338 8.60 -21.68 21.09
N VAL A 339 7.76 -20.89 20.45
CA VAL A 339 7.99 -19.46 20.38
C VAL A 339 8.05 -18.99 21.83
N ASP A 340 9.20 -18.45 22.25
CA ASP A 340 9.34 -17.94 23.61
C ASP A 340 8.30 -16.84 23.83
N ILE A 341 7.48 -16.99 24.86
CA ILE A 341 6.49 -15.98 25.24
C ILE A 341 6.94 -15.37 26.56
N ASP A 342 7.17 -14.06 26.55
CA ASP A 342 7.55 -13.29 27.71
C ASP A 342 6.40 -12.37 28.13
N PHE A 343 5.88 -12.59 29.34
CA PHE A 343 4.82 -11.79 29.95
C PHE A 343 5.36 -10.66 30.84
N THR A 344 6.69 -10.45 30.88
CA THR A 344 7.30 -9.36 31.65
C THR A 344 6.74 -8.01 31.17
N GLY A 345 6.35 -7.16 32.11
CA GLY A 345 5.79 -5.83 31.83
C GLY A 345 4.28 -5.79 31.57
N VAL A 346 3.59 -6.94 31.51
CA VAL A 346 2.13 -6.99 31.38
C VAL A 346 1.47 -6.67 32.72
N ALA A 347 0.53 -5.73 32.73
CA ALA A 347 -0.23 -5.37 33.92
C ALA A 347 -1.21 -6.50 34.33
N ASP A 348 -1.39 -6.71 35.64
CA ASP A 348 -2.23 -7.80 36.18
C ASP A 348 -3.67 -7.80 35.63
N ASN A 349 -4.23 -6.61 35.38
CA ASN A 349 -5.58 -6.44 34.83
C ASN A 349 -5.69 -6.78 33.33
N GLN A 350 -4.57 -6.93 32.62
CA GLN A 350 -4.51 -7.28 31.20
C GLN A 350 -3.92 -8.69 30.95
N MET A 351 -3.53 -9.40 32.00
CA MET A 351 -2.81 -10.68 31.89
C MET A 351 -3.57 -11.75 31.08
N GLU A 352 -4.88 -11.86 31.25
CA GLU A 352 -5.68 -12.84 30.48
C GLU A 352 -5.75 -12.47 28.99
N ALA A 353 -5.91 -11.19 28.68
CA ALA A 353 -5.93 -10.69 27.30
C ALA A 353 -4.55 -10.85 26.63
N ALA A 354 -3.47 -10.58 27.38
CA ALA A 354 -2.10 -10.78 26.92
C ALA A 354 -1.80 -12.25 26.64
N ARG A 355 -2.24 -13.15 27.52
CA ARG A 355 -2.11 -14.60 27.33
C ARG A 355 -2.79 -15.06 26.04
N ILE A 356 -4.03 -14.62 25.83
CA ILE A 356 -4.78 -14.93 24.61
C ILE A 356 -4.09 -14.36 23.37
N LEU A 357 -3.63 -13.10 23.41
CA LEU A 357 -2.93 -12.46 22.30
C LEU A 357 -1.62 -13.17 21.97
N PHE A 358 -0.74 -13.36 22.94
CA PHE A 358 0.59 -13.88 22.72
C PHE A 358 0.55 -15.34 22.28
N GLU A 359 -0.32 -16.17 22.88
CA GLU A 359 -0.55 -17.55 22.42
C GLU A 359 -1.11 -17.59 20.99
N THR A 360 -2.01 -16.67 20.65
CA THR A 360 -2.56 -16.59 19.28
C THR A 360 -1.48 -16.19 18.28
N VAL A 361 -0.65 -15.21 18.60
CA VAL A 361 0.49 -14.80 17.77
C VAL A 361 1.48 -15.95 17.62
N ALA A 362 1.78 -16.69 18.69
CA ALA A 362 2.66 -17.86 18.66
C ALA A 362 2.16 -18.93 17.70
N VAL A 363 0.86 -19.24 17.77
CA VAL A 363 0.22 -20.23 16.88
C VAL A 363 0.21 -19.76 15.43
N VAL A 364 -0.08 -18.48 15.18
CA VAL A 364 -0.19 -17.94 13.81
C VAL A 364 1.19 -17.80 13.15
N LEU A 365 2.19 -17.29 13.88
CA LEU A 365 3.54 -17.15 13.33
C LEU A 365 4.23 -18.50 13.23
N ASN A 366 4.07 -19.35 14.25
CA ASN A 366 4.68 -20.67 14.34
C ASN A 366 6.14 -20.63 13.84
N ARG A 367 6.47 -21.35 12.77
CA ARG A 367 7.83 -21.43 12.19
C ARG A 367 8.38 -20.13 11.63
N SER A 368 7.53 -19.12 11.42
CA SER A 368 7.92 -17.79 10.93
C SER A 368 8.41 -16.87 12.06
N ALA A 369 8.21 -17.27 13.33
CA ALA A 369 8.64 -16.48 14.47
C ALA A 369 10.17 -16.37 14.54
N ARG A 370 10.67 -15.16 14.82
CA ARG A 370 12.12 -14.82 14.80
C ARG A 370 12.68 -14.38 16.15
N SER A 371 11.82 -14.06 17.10
CA SER A 371 12.18 -13.63 18.44
C SER A 371 11.06 -13.95 19.40
N ALA A 372 11.31 -13.73 20.70
CA ALA A 372 10.28 -13.88 21.72
C ALA A 372 9.09 -12.95 21.46
N ILE A 373 7.90 -13.42 21.80
CA ILE A 373 6.66 -12.65 21.82
C ILE A 373 6.58 -11.99 23.20
N SER A 374 6.72 -10.66 23.22
CA SER A 374 6.64 -9.85 24.43
C SER A 374 5.76 -8.62 24.19
N ILE A 375 5.49 -7.86 25.24
CA ILE A 375 4.70 -6.63 25.14
C ILE A 375 5.36 -5.57 24.24
N GLU A 376 6.69 -5.50 24.20
CA GLU A 376 7.47 -4.55 23.39
C GLU A 376 7.74 -5.07 21.97
N ALA A 377 7.31 -6.29 21.66
CA ALA A 377 7.60 -6.93 20.39
C ALA A 377 6.73 -6.36 19.26
N ASN A 378 7.36 -5.84 18.21
CA ASN A 378 6.65 -5.50 16.98
C ASN A 378 6.25 -6.77 16.21
N PHE A 379 4.95 -6.91 15.89
CA PHE A 379 4.40 -8.09 15.22
C PHE A 379 5.11 -8.46 13.91
N TYR A 380 5.55 -7.48 13.12
CA TYR A 380 6.21 -7.71 11.83
C TYR A 380 7.69 -8.08 11.98
N ASP A 381 8.36 -7.51 12.98
CA ASP A 381 9.76 -7.81 13.29
C ASP A 381 9.91 -9.24 13.79
N ILE A 382 8.98 -9.68 14.64
CA ILE A 382 8.98 -11.05 15.18
C ILE A 382 8.56 -12.10 14.15
N GLY A 383 8.20 -11.72 12.92
CA GLY A 383 7.94 -12.67 11.84
C GLY A 383 6.60 -12.51 11.12
N GLY A 384 5.75 -11.60 11.60
CA GLY A 384 4.43 -11.32 11.06
C GLY A 384 4.44 -10.72 9.67
N ASN A 385 3.30 -10.88 8.99
CA ASN A 385 3.00 -10.27 7.71
C ASN A 385 1.50 -9.92 7.67
N SER A 386 1.04 -9.26 6.60
CA SER A 386 -0.37 -8.84 6.50
C SER A 386 -1.38 -9.99 6.57
N LEU A 387 -1.03 -11.18 6.05
CA LEU A 387 -1.88 -12.35 6.15
C LEU A 387 -1.94 -12.84 7.61
N ASN A 388 -0.79 -12.96 8.27
CA ASN A 388 -0.66 -13.35 9.67
C ASN A 388 -1.47 -12.39 10.57
N SER A 389 -1.42 -11.07 10.32
CA SER A 389 -2.21 -10.12 11.12
C SER A 389 -3.71 -10.38 11.03
N ILE A 390 -4.24 -10.71 9.86
CA ILE A 390 -5.68 -10.97 9.73
C ILE A 390 -6.05 -12.29 10.44
N PHE A 391 -5.20 -13.32 10.34
CA PHE A 391 -5.40 -14.58 11.06
C PHE A 391 -5.35 -14.41 12.59
N THR A 392 -4.41 -13.60 13.09
CA THR A 392 -4.34 -13.27 14.52
C THR A 392 -5.63 -12.60 14.97
N ILE A 393 -6.09 -11.57 14.25
CA ILE A 393 -7.34 -10.86 14.57
C ILE A 393 -8.56 -11.79 14.54
N MET A 394 -8.62 -12.71 13.59
CA MET A 394 -9.71 -13.70 13.52
C MET A 394 -9.75 -14.62 14.71
N SER A 395 -8.61 -15.22 15.06
CA SER A 395 -8.56 -16.13 16.19
C SER A 395 -8.81 -15.39 17.52
N LEU A 396 -8.39 -14.12 17.63
CA LEU A 396 -8.79 -13.25 18.74
C LEU A 396 -10.31 -13.06 18.80
N ASN A 397 -10.95 -12.76 17.66
CA ASN A 397 -12.41 -12.58 17.58
C ASN A 397 -13.16 -13.85 18.01
N GLU A 398 -12.73 -15.02 17.55
CA GLU A 398 -13.31 -16.31 17.97
C GLU A 398 -13.15 -16.57 19.48
N LYS A 399 -12.05 -16.07 20.06
CA LYS A 399 -11.76 -16.14 21.50
C LYS A 399 -12.43 -15.01 22.30
N GLY A 400 -13.29 -14.19 21.68
CA GLY A 400 -14.06 -13.14 22.35
C GLY A 400 -13.31 -11.83 22.60
N TYR A 401 -12.20 -11.60 21.89
CA TYR A 401 -11.44 -10.35 21.91
C TYR A 401 -11.46 -9.68 20.54
N HIS A 402 -11.78 -8.39 20.51
CA HIS A 402 -11.94 -7.65 19.26
C HIS A 402 -10.88 -6.58 19.10
N ILE A 403 -10.31 -6.49 17.90
CA ILE A 403 -9.45 -5.39 17.46
C ILE A 403 -9.62 -5.19 15.95
N SER A 404 -9.61 -3.94 15.48
CA SER A 404 -9.73 -3.67 14.05
C SER A 404 -8.39 -3.93 13.34
N ILE A 405 -8.44 -4.29 12.05
CA ILE A 405 -7.23 -4.46 11.23
C ILE A 405 -6.42 -3.16 11.14
N GLY A 406 -7.09 -2.01 11.10
CA GLY A 406 -6.41 -0.72 11.08
C GLY A 406 -5.63 -0.48 12.37
N ASP A 407 -6.23 -0.80 13.51
CA ASP A 407 -5.62 -0.58 14.81
C ASP A 407 -4.52 -1.61 15.10
N PHE A 408 -4.66 -2.87 14.65
CA PHE A 408 -3.62 -3.90 14.74
C PHE A 408 -2.38 -3.55 13.89
N ILE A 409 -2.57 -3.12 12.63
CA ILE A 409 -1.46 -2.75 11.74
C ILE A 409 -0.77 -1.46 12.21
N ALA A 410 -1.54 -0.53 12.78
CA ALA A 410 -1.01 0.73 13.28
C ALA A 410 -0.30 0.61 14.63
N SER A 411 -0.38 -0.54 15.31
CA SER A 411 0.33 -0.76 16.56
C SER A 411 1.82 -0.98 16.32
N MET A 412 2.65 -0.26 17.09
CA MET A 412 4.10 -0.38 17.05
C MET A 412 4.58 -1.67 17.73
N ASP A 413 3.83 -2.17 18.72
CA ASP A 413 4.14 -3.39 19.46
C ASP A 413 2.87 -4.13 19.92
N LEU A 414 3.04 -5.32 20.50
CA LEU A 414 1.92 -6.11 21.00
C LEU A 414 1.28 -5.51 22.26
N GLY A 415 1.95 -4.61 22.98
CA GLY A 415 1.38 -3.83 24.08
C GLY A 415 0.31 -2.85 23.58
N GLU A 416 0.60 -2.13 22.51
CA GLU A 416 -0.37 -1.23 21.89
C GLU A 416 -1.53 -2.02 21.26
N VAL A 417 -1.27 -3.23 20.72
CA VAL A 417 -2.35 -4.17 20.32
C VAL A 417 -3.21 -4.55 21.52
N LEU A 418 -2.59 -4.90 22.65
CA LEU A 418 -3.28 -5.28 23.88
C LEU A 418 -4.14 -4.15 24.45
N ASP A 419 -3.66 -2.91 24.41
CA ASP A 419 -4.40 -1.72 24.85
C ASP A 419 -5.62 -1.41 23.96
N ARG A 420 -5.52 -1.75 22.67
CA ARG A 420 -6.57 -1.55 21.67
C ARG A 420 -7.57 -2.70 21.59
N MET A 421 -7.28 -3.85 22.22
CA MET A 421 -8.19 -4.99 22.27
C MET A 421 -9.33 -4.75 23.25
N THR A 422 -10.57 -5.05 22.83
CA THR A 422 -11.76 -5.00 23.70
C THR A 422 -12.26 -6.41 24.01
N GLY A 423 -12.59 -6.70 25.28
CA GLY A 423 -12.97 -8.03 25.76
C GLY A 423 -14.49 -8.31 25.85
N CYS A 424 -14.81 -9.58 26.14
CA CYS A 424 -16.13 -10.22 26.12
C CYS A 424 -17.22 -9.60 27.03
N SER A 425 -16.88 -8.72 27.97
CA SER A 425 -17.82 -8.13 28.94
C SER A 425 -18.55 -6.88 28.42
N GLN A 426 -18.13 -6.32 27.28
CA GLN A 426 -18.83 -5.21 26.64
C GLN A 426 -19.75 -5.77 25.56
N SER A 427 -21.04 -5.87 25.91
CA SER A 427 -22.11 -6.05 24.94
C SER A 427 -21.89 -5.10 23.76
N TYR A 428 -21.94 -5.64 22.54
CA TYR A 428 -22.05 -4.88 21.31
C TYR A 428 -23.21 -3.87 21.43
N ALA A 429 -22.92 -2.66 21.88
CA ALA A 429 -23.59 -1.50 21.34
C ALA A 429 -23.16 -1.52 19.87
N GLY A 430 -24.08 -1.94 19.00
CA GLY A 430 -23.79 -2.15 17.58
C GLY A 430 -22.88 -1.05 17.08
N VAL A 431 -21.74 -1.43 16.50
CA VAL A 431 -20.79 -0.51 15.87
C VAL A 431 -21.52 0.14 14.71
N THR A 432 -22.30 1.15 15.05
CA THR A 432 -22.51 2.31 14.24
C THR A 432 -21.14 2.94 14.26
N THR A 433 -20.48 3.00 13.10
CA THR A 433 -19.38 3.91 12.85
C THR A 433 -19.90 5.33 13.06
N GLN A 434 -20.07 5.77 14.30
CA GLN A 434 -20.10 7.20 14.56
C GLN A 434 -18.64 7.63 14.51
N PRO A 435 -18.25 8.48 13.53
CA PRO A 435 -16.96 9.14 13.59
C PRO A 435 -16.84 9.86 14.95
N PRO A 436 -15.62 10.12 15.46
CA PRO A 436 -15.46 11.00 16.60
C PRO A 436 -16.34 12.24 16.39
N CYS A 437 -17.29 12.45 17.30
CA CYS A 437 -18.23 13.56 17.19
C CYS A 437 -17.41 14.83 17.46
N TYR A 438 -16.97 15.49 16.40
CA TYR A 438 -16.38 16.80 16.48
C TYR A 438 -17.50 17.83 16.46
N SER A 439 -17.33 18.90 17.21
CA SER A 439 -18.15 20.09 17.10
C SER A 439 -17.31 21.23 16.54
N PHE A 440 -17.96 22.19 15.90
CA PHE A 440 -17.30 23.41 15.47
C PHE A 440 -17.88 24.61 16.22
N GLU A 441 -17.05 25.62 16.39
CA GLU A 441 -17.43 26.88 17.00
C GLU A 441 -16.72 28.03 16.29
N TYR A 442 -17.48 29.07 15.91
CA TYR A 442 -16.89 30.28 15.31
C TYR A 442 -15.84 30.90 16.21
N LEU A 443 -14.87 31.59 15.61
CA LEU A 443 -13.81 32.23 16.37
C LEU A 443 -14.36 33.24 17.37
N LYS A 444 -13.73 33.27 18.54
CA LYS A 444 -13.98 34.18 19.65
C LYS A 444 -12.63 34.59 20.22
N ASP A 445 -12.53 35.75 20.86
CA ASP A 445 -11.26 36.24 21.39
C ASP A 445 -10.58 35.29 22.39
N GLU A 446 -11.36 34.46 23.09
CA GLU A 446 -10.84 33.40 23.97
C GLU A 446 -10.00 32.35 23.23
N HIS A 447 -10.26 32.13 21.93
CA HIS A 447 -9.52 31.17 21.10
C HIS A 447 -8.18 31.72 20.58
N LYS A 448 -7.92 33.03 20.69
CA LYS A 448 -6.79 33.72 20.03
C LYS A 448 -5.44 33.07 20.27
N LYS A 449 -5.13 32.81 21.53
CA LYS A 449 -3.83 32.25 21.93
C LYS A 449 -3.61 30.84 21.37
N GLU A 450 -4.62 29.99 21.45
CA GLU A 450 -4.52 28.59 20.98
C GLU A 450 -4.47 28.51 19.45
N VAL A 451 -5.24 29.35 18.75
CA VAL A 451 -5.21 29.42 17.28
C VAL A 451 -3.85 29.88 16.79
N ILE A 452 -3.28 30.94 17.36
CA ILE A 452 -1.94 31.42 17.00
C ILE A 452 -0.92 30.29 17.21
N GLN A 453 -0.94 29.64 18.37
CA GLN A 453 -0.03 28.52 18.65
C GLN A 453 -0.17 27.39 17.62
N MET A 454 -1.40 27.01 17.28
CA MET A 454 -1.66 25.91 16.32
C MET A 454 -1.21 26.27 14.90
N ILE A 455 -1.52 27.47 14.42
CA ILE A 455 -1.09 27.97 13.10
C ILE A 455 0.43 28.07 13.05
N THR A 456 1.06 28.68 14.05
CA THR A 456 2.51 28.79 14.13
C THR A 456 3.16 27.41 14.12
N THR A 457 2.68 26.46 14.94
CA THR A 457 3.22 25.09 14.97
C THR A 457 3.05 24.37 13.63
N SER A 458 1.90 24.54 12.95
CA SER A 458 1.64 23.86 11.67
C SER A 458 2.41 24.47 10.49
N PHE A 459 2.51 25.80 10.40
CA PHE A 459 3.10 26.46 9.25
C PHE A 459 4.59 26.72 9.43
N PHE A 460 5.02 27.29 10.56
CA PHE A 460 6.45 27.56 10.79
C PHE A 460 7.28 26.27 10.90
N GLN A 461 6.79 25.25 11.63
CA GLN A 461 7.60 24.05 11.90
C GLN A 461 7.47 22.95 10.85
N LYS A 462 6.38 22.93 10.07
CA LYS A 462 6.04 21.77 9.21
C LYS A 462 5.71 22.11 7.76
N ALA A 463 5.43 23.36 7.39
CA ALA A 463 5.00 23.66 6.04
C ALA A 463 6.19 23.83 5.07
N ASP A 464 6.01 23.31 3.86
CA ASP A 464 7.10 23.05 2.92
C ASP A 464 7.68 24.33 2.27
N LEU A 465 6.95 25.45 2.27
CA LEU A 465 7.44 26.72 1.70
C LEU A 465 8.32 27.48 2.69
N GLU A 466 7.92 27.45 3.95
CA GLU A 466 8.54 28.07 5.11
C GLU A 466 9.97 27.56 5.32
N GLN A 467 10.20 26.26 5.11
CA GLN A 467 11.52 25.64 5.22
C GLN A 467 12.57 26.27 4.29
N TRP A 468 12.17 26.81 3.14
CA TRP A 468 13.08 27.47 2.19
C TRP A 468 13.48 28.88 2.61
N LEU A 469 12.73 29.48 3.54
CA LEU A 469 12.99 30.83 4.05
C LEU A 469 13.60 30.79 5.46
N MET A 470 13.82 29.60 6.05
CA MET A 470 14.52 29.50 7.33
C MET A 470 16.02 29.79 7.16
N PRO A 471 16.66 30.53 8.09
CA PRO A 471 16.13 31.03 9.37
C PRO A 471 15.55 32.46 9.31
N ASP A 472 15.26 33.01 8.13
CA ASP A 472 14.84 34.41 7.96
C ASP A 472 13.38 34.70 8.34
N ILE A 473 12.61 33.66 8.69
CA ILE A 473 11.28 33.75 9.28
C ILE A 473 11.30 33.14 10.70
N SER A 474 10.39 33.59 11.56
CA SER A 474 10.29 33.20 12.96
C SER A 474 8.84 32.99 13.41
N GLU A 475 8.64 32.32 14.54
CA GLU A 475 7.31 32.14 15.14
C GLU A 475 6.58 33.47 15.42
N ARG A 476 7.35 34.55 15.68
CA ARG A 476 6.79 35.89 15.94
C ARG A 476 6.16 36.51 14.70
N ASP A 477 6.59 36.13 13.51
CA ASP A 477 6.07 36.68 12.26
C ASP A 477 4.62 36.22 12.02
N TYR A 478 4.32 34.96 12.35
CA TYR A 478 2.94 34.44 12.31
C TYR A 478 2.08 35.01 13.44
N ASP A 479 2.63 35.21 14.64
CA ASP A 479 1.92 35.86 15.75
C ASP A 479 1.51 37.30 15.38
N GLU A 480 2.41 38.09 14.79
CA GLU A 480 2.11 39.44 14.32
C GLU A 480 1.04 39.43 13.21
N LEU A 481 1.18 38.53 12.22
CA LEU A 481 0.23 38.40 11.12
C LEU A 481 -1.18 38.06 11.62
N ILE A 482 -1.32 36.96 12.36
CA ILE A 482 -2.62 36.52 12.90
C ILE A 482 -3.16 37.58 13.85
N GLY A 483 -2.30 38.27 14.61
CA GLY A 483 -2.65 39.41 15.44
C GLY A 483 -3.32 40.55 14.66
N LYS A 484 -2.80 40.90 13.48
CA LYS A 484 -3.34 41.96 12.60
C LYS A 484 -4.68 41.58 11.95
N ILE A 485 -4.87 40.31 11.58
CA ILE A 485 -6.11 39.84 10.93
C ILE A 485 -7.17 39.29 11.91
N TRP A 486 -6.86 39.23 13.21
CA TRP A 486 -7.73 38.58 14.20
C TRP A 486 -9.14 39.17 14.28
N ALA A 487 -9.26 40.51 14.38
CA ALA A 487 -10.55 41.17 14.49
C ALA A 487 -11.45 40.89 13.26
N PRO A 488 -10.96 41.05 12.01
CA PRO A 488 -11.69 40.62 10.82
C PRO A 488 -12.12 39.15 10.83
N LEU A 489 -11.26 38.23 11.29
CA LEU A 489 -11.58 36.79 11.33
C LEU A 489 -12.74 36.47 12.27
N VAL A 490 -12.84 37.18 13.40
CA VAL A 490 -13.92 37.03 14.39
C VAL A 490 -15.20 37.71 13.88
N GLU A 491 -15.11 38.95 13.40
CA GLU A 491 -16.27 39.76 12.98
C GLU A 491 -17.04 39.16 11.80
N LYS A 492 -16.34 38.52 10.85
CA LYS A 492 -16.99 37.98 9.64
C LYS A 492 -17.68 36.63 9.86
N GLU A 493 -17.42 35.95 10.98
CA GLU A 493 -17.96 34.61 11.30
C GLU A 493 -17.81 33.59 10.16
N LEU A 494 -16.66 33.61 9.48
CA LEU A 494 -16.30 32.63 8.45
C LEU A 494 -15.29 31.59 8.95
N SER A 495 -14.54 31.95 9.99
CA SER A 495 -13.48 31.14 10.59
C SER A 495 -13.97 30.45 11.85
N PHE A 496 -13.42 29.28 12.16
CA PHE A 496 -13.87 28.46 13.29
C PHE A 496 -12.77 27.56 13.86
N VAL A 497 -12.98 27.13 15.10
CA VAL A 497 -12.22 26.04 15.74
C VAL A 497 -13.04 24.76 15.75
N THR A 498 -12.33 23.63 15.73
CA THR A 498 -12.91 22.29 15.90
C THR A 498 -12.59 21.78 17.29
N LYS A 499 -13.61 21.29 17.99
CA LYS A 499 -13.52 20.77 19.35
C LYS A 499 -13.87 19.29 19.41
N THR A 500 -13.21 18.57 20.30
CA THR A 500 -13.63 17.21 20.69
C THR A 500 -14.88 17.28 21.58
N ASN A 501 -15.50 16.14 21.85
CA ASN A 501 -16.57 16.02 22.85
C ASN A 501 -16.16 16.50 24.26
N SER A 502 -14.87 16.48 24.60
CA SER A 502 -14.35 17.00 25.86
C SER A 502 -14.13 18.52 25.87
N GLY A 503 -14.41 19.21 24.75
CA GLY A 503 -14.22 20.65 24.59
C GLY A 503 -12.80 21.08 24.21
N LYS A 504 -11.86 20.13 24.03
CA LYS A 504 -10.47 20.44 23.61
C LYS A 504 -10.45 20.90 22.17
N ILE A 505 -9.78 22.02 21.89
CA ILE A 505 -9.56 22.52 20.52
C ILE A 505 -8.49 21.67 19.83
N VAL A 506 -8.88 21.06 18.72
CA VAL A 506 -8.06 20.11 17.96
C VAL A 506 -7.80 20.53 16.51
N GLY A 507 -8.54 21.52 16.01
CA GLY A 507 -8.32 22.08 14.68
C GLY A 507 -8.79 23.52 14.57
N VAL A 508 -8.29 24.22 13.56
CA VAL A 508 -8.70 25.58 13.20
C VAL A 508 -8.73 25.72 11.68
N ALA A 509 -9.76 26.39 11.17
CA ALA A 509 -9.87 26.82 9.78
C ALA A 509 -10.08 28.34 9.74
N LEU A 510 -9.16 29.04 9.07
CA LEU A 510 -9.20 30.47 8.84
C LEU A 510 -9.67 30.71 7.40
N ASN A 511 -10.77 31.45 7.28
CA ASN A 511 -11.43 31.72 6.03
C ASN A 511 -11.80 33.21 5.93
N PHE A 512 -11.71 33.74 4.73
CA PHE A 512 -12.23 35.06 4.36
C PHE A 512 -13.11 34.97 3.12
N ASP A 513 -13.82 36.06 2.83
CA ASP A 513 -14.26 36.29 1.46
C ASP A 513 -13.06 36.77 0.65
N ALA A 514 -12.75 36.09 -0.45
CA ALA A 514 -11.58 36.41 -1.27
C ALA A 514 -11.54 37.86 -1.79
N ARG A 515 -12.67 38.56 -1.78
CA ARG A 515 -12.83 39.94 -2.29
C ARG A 515 -13.02 40.98 -1.18
N ASP A 516 -12.93 40.56 0.08
CA ASP A 516 -13.08 41.41 1.27
C ASP A 516 -12.06 40.99 2.35
N GLU A 517 -10.85 40.65 1.89
CA GLU A 517 -9.70 40.35 2.75
C GLU A 517 -9.09 41.65 3.30
N PRO A 518 -8.65 41.67 4.56
CA PRO A 518 -7.99 42.85 5.13
C PRO A 518 -6.61 43.08 4.49
N GLU A 519 -6.28 44.34 4.20
CA GLU A 519 -4.91 44.71 3.83
C GLU A 519 -3.99 44.60 5.05
N VAL A 520 -2.88 43.85 4.91
CA VAL A 520 -1.91 43.62 5.98
C VAL A 520 -0.51 43.91 5.48
N GLU A 521 0.18 44.87 6.12
CA GLU A 521 1.60 45.07 5.90
C GLU A 521 2.42 44.06 6.74
N ILE A 522 3.18 43.20 6.06
CA ILE A 522 4.11 42.24 6.67
C ILE A 522 5.54 42.73 6.39
N HIS A 523 6.29 43.06 7.45
CA HIS A 523 7.65 43.61 7.30
C HIS A 523 8.76 42.54 7.32
N SER A 524 8.42 41.28 7.55
CA SER A 524 9.37 40.16 7.56
C SER A 524 9.39 39.40 6.25
N LYS A 525 10.37 38.48 6.07
CA LYS A 525 10.47 37.64 4.87
C LYS A 525 9.28 36.71 4.67
N LEU A 526 8.38 36.59 5.66
CA LEU A 526 7.10 35.91 5.51
C LEU A 526 6.26 36.51 4.36
N THR A 527 6.43 37.81 4.06
CA THR A 527 5.78 38.46 2.92
C THR A 527 6.02 37.74 1.58
N ILE A 528 7.18 37.09 1.40
CA ILE A 528 7.54 36.36 0.18
C ILE A 528 6.57 35.20 -0.09
N ILE A 529 6.10 34.51 0.96
CA ILE A 529 5.14 33.41 0.82
C ILE A 529 3.78 33.95 0.38
N PHE A 530 3.31 35.03 0.98
CA PHE A 530 2.02 35.63 0.64
C PHE A 530 2.03 36.27 -0.74
N GLU A 531 3.11 36.96 -1.13
CA GLU A 531 3.28 37.45 -2.50
C GLU A 531 3.29 36.31 -3.52
N PHE A 532 3.92 35.18 -3.18
CA PHE A 532 3.90 34.00 -4.03
C PHE A 532 2.49 33.40 -4.16
N LEU A 533 1.75 33.24 -3.06
CA LEU A 533 0.39 32.74 -3.11
C LEU A 533 -0.53 33.70 -3.88
N GLU A 534 -0.42 35.01 -3.65
CA GLU A 534 -1.17 36.03 -4.37
C GLU A 534 -0.83 36.06 -5.87
N PHE A 535 0.44 35.82 -6.25
CA PHE A 535 0.84 35.65 -7.65
C PHE A 535 0.12 34.49 -8.34
N LEU A 536 -0.15 33.41 -7.62
CA LEU A 536 -0.88 32.24 -8.14
C LEU A 536 -2.40 32.45 -8.11
N GLU A 537 -2.90 32.98 -7.01
CA GLU A 537 -4.33 33.08 -6.69
C GLU A 537 -5.01 34.27 -7.36
N GLY A 538 -4.38 35.44 -7.35
CA GLY A 538 -4.93 36.70 -7.85
C GLY A 538 -5.47 36.59 -9.29
N PRO A 539 -4.68 36.11 -10.28
CA PRO A 539 -5.16 35.96 -11.65
C PRO A 539 -6.41 35.06 -11.77
N ILE A 540 -6.50 34.02 -10.95
CA ILE A 540 -7.61 33.06 -10.95
C ILE A 540 -8.84 33.70 -10.29
N ARG A 541 -8.67 34.31 -9.12
CA ARG A 541 -9.70 35.04 -8.38
C ARG A 541 -10.34 36.12 -9.25
N ASP A 542 -9.53 36.87 -9.98
CA ASP A 542 -9.99 38.08 -10.68
C ASP A 542 -10.52 37.78 -12.10
N SER A 543 -9.99 36.76 -12.76
CA SER A 543 -10.32 36.44 -14.17
C SER A 543 -11.20 35.22 -14.37
N ILE A 544 -11.15 34.23 -13.47
CA ILE A 544 -11.82 32.92 -13.65
C ILE A 544 -13.01 32.78 -12.70
N LEU A 545 -12.87 33.20 -11.44
CA LEU A 545 -13.88 32.98 -10.42
C LEU A 545 -15.01 34.03 -10.44
N PRO A 546 -16.18 33.71 -9.85
CA PRO A 546 -17.34 34.60 -9.83
C PRO A 546 -17.03 35.99 -9.26
N LYS A 547 -17.71 37.02 -9.80
CA LYS A 547 -17.53 38.42 -9.41
C LYS A 547 -18.44 38.85 -8.26
N GLY A 548 -17.92 39.73 -7.40
CA GLY A 548 -18.67 40.39 -6.32
C GLY A 548 -18.36 39.83 -4.94
N VAL A 549 -18.46 40.68 -3.92
CA VAL A 549 -18.37 40.26 -2.51
C VAL A 549 -19.52 39.29 -2.21
N GLY A 550 -19.25 38.28 -1.41
CA GLY A 550 -20.14 37.20 -1.00
C GLY A 550 -20.08 35.98 -1.93
N THR A 551 -19.13 35.90 -2.87
CA THR A 551 -19.15 34.85 -3.91
C THR A 551 -18.07 33.78 -3.75
N ILE A 552 -16.91 34.12 -3.18
CA ILE A 552 -15.77 33.21 -3.06
C ILE A 552 -15.39 33.10 -1.58
N LEU A 553 -15.64 31.94 -0.96
CA LEU A 553 -15.10 31.65 0.37
C LEU A 553 -13.65 31.16 0.20
N HIS A 554 -12.69 31.97 0.58
CA HIS A 554 -11.28 31.61 0.54
C HIS A 554 -10.88 30.90 1.82
N SER A 555 -10.56 29.61 1.72
CA SER A 555 -9.96 28.83 2.81
C SER A 555 -8.44 28.83 2.65
N PHE A 556 -7.79 29.77 3.35
CA PHE A 556 -6.38 30.10 3.14
C PHE A 556 -5.45 29.48 4.18
N MET A 557 -5.93 29.13 5.39
CA MET A 557 -5.15 28.39 6.38
C MET A 557 -6.01 27.38 7.15
N MET A 558 -5.53 26.14 7.22
CA MET A 558 -6.09 25.11 8.09
C MET A 558 -4.96 24.45 8.88
N ALA A 559 -5.16 24.30 10.19
CA ALA A 559 -4.18 23.69 11.08
C ALA A 559 -4.85 22.75 12.07
N THR A 560 -4.08 21.77 12.52
CA THR A 560 -4.51 20.75 13.49
C THR A 560 -3.53 20.72 14.64
N ASN A 561 -4.03 20.37 15.83
CA ASN A 561 -3.19 20.23 17.01
C ASN A 561 -2.06 19.20 16.77
N SER A 562 -0.84 19.52 17.18
CA SER A 562 0.36 18.69 16.96
C SER A 562 0.34 17.36 17.72
N GLU A 563 -0.48 17.24 18.76
CA GLU A 563 -0.62 16.03 19.57
C GLU A 563 -1.54 14.97 18.94
N LEU A 564 -2.20 15.28 17.82
CA LEU A 564 -3.10 14.33 17.15
C LEU A 564 -2.32 13.21 16.46
N THR A 565 -2.81 11.98 16.57
CA THR A 565 -2.34 10.87 15.74
C THR A 565 -2.69 11.11 14.27
N THR A 566 -2.01 10.41 13.35
CA THR A 566 -2.27 10.53 11.90
C THR A 566 -3.74 10.27 11.53
N LYS A 567 -4.41 9.33 12.21
CA LYS A 567 -5.84 9.00 11.99
C LYS A 567 -6.77 10.11 12.46
N GLU A 568 -6.51 10.67 13.64
CA GLU A 568 -7.28 11.80 14.18
C GLU A 568 -7.07 13.06 13.34
N ASN A 569 -5.83 13.31 12.88
CA ASN A 569 -5.52 14.43 12.02
C ASN A 569 -6.36 14.40 10.73
N VAL A 570 -6.42 13.24 10.05
CA VAL A 570 -7.25 13.05 8.86
C VAL A 570 -8.74 13.24 9.19
N GLY A 571 -9.21 12.74 10.33
CA GLY A 571 -10.60 12.90 10.77
C GLY A 571 -10.98 14.36 11.04
N VAL A 572 -10.11 15.11 11.73
CA VAL A 572 -10.32 16.54 12.01
C VAL A 572 -10.26 17.37 10.72
N MET A 573 -9.32 17.09 9.81
CA MET A 573 -9.26 17.76 8.50
C MET A 573 -10.52 17.51 7.66
N GLN A 574 -11.03 16.27 7.64
CA GLN A 574 -12.31 15.94 6.99
C GLN A 574 -13.48 16.71 7.58
N PHE A 575 -13.57 16.76 8.91
CA PHE A 575 -14.63 17.51 9.56
C PHE A 575 -14.56 19.02 9.27
N MET A 576 -13.36 19.62 9.33
CA MET A 576 -13.19 21.04 9.02
C MET A 576 -13.57 21.35 7.57
N GLU A 577 -13.15 20.53 6.62
CA GLU A 577 -13.48 20.72 5.21
C GLU A 577 -15.00 20.68 4.95
N GLU A 578 -15.69 19.73 5.58
CA GLU A 578 -17.16 19.66 5.53
C GLU A 578 -17.83 20.92 6.12
N GLN A 579 -17.29 21.46 7.21
CA GLN A 579 -17.80 22.69 7.80
C GLN A 579 -17.52 23.92 6.94
N VAL A 580 -16.36 24.02 6.28
CA VAL A 580 -16.07 25.11 5.33
C VAL A 580 -17.10 25.12 4.19
N ILE A 581 -17.37 23.97 3.59
CA ILE A 581 -18.41 23.82 2.55
C ILE A 581 -19.79 24.20 3.09
N ARG A 582 -20.11 23.78 4.33
CA ARG A 582 -21.39 24.11 4.97
C ARG A 582 -21.54 25.61 5.23
N ILE A 583 -20.48 26.28 5.68
CA ILE A 583 -20.45 27.74 5.88
C ILE A 583 -20.65 28.44 4.55
N ALA A 584 -19.95 28.01 3.49
CA ALA A 584 -20.11 28.55 2.15
C ALA A 584 -21.58 28.50 1.70
N LYS A 585 -22.23 27.33 1.82
CA LYS A 585 -23.66 27.15 1.50
C LYS A 585 -24.58 28.02 2.34
N THR A 586 -24.35 28.06 3.65
CA THR A 586 -25.24 28.75 4.60
C THR A 586 -25.16 30.27 4.45
N LYS A 587 -23.96 30.80 4.18
CA LYS A 587 -23.71 32.23 4.01
C LYS A 587 -23.86 32.69 2.55
N GLY A 588 -24.20 31.79 1.62
CA GLY A 588 -24.57 32.11 0.23
C GLY A 588 -23.41 32.29 -0.75
N PHE A 589 -22.22 31.77 -0.43
CA PHE A 589 -21.08 31.75 -1.34
C PHE A 589 -21.32 30.79 -2.51
N VAL A 590 -20.77 31.12 -3.68
CA VAL A 590 -20.87 30.28 -4.89
C VAL A 590 -19.94 29.07 -4.79
N GLY A 591 -18.84 29.20 -4.07
CA GLY A 591 -17.90 28.10 -3.88
C GLY A 591 -16.76 28.44 -2.93
N VAL A 592 -15.93 27.42 -2.70
CA VAL A 592 -14.74 27.47 -1.87
C VAL A 592 -13.50 27.49 -2.77
N PHE A 593 -12.61 28.42 -2.48
CA PHE A 593 -11.31 28.59 -3.13
C PHE A 593 -10.20 28.28 -2.13
N THR A 594 -9.16 27.57 -2.56
CA THR A 594 -8.03 27.20 -1.69
C THR A 594 -6.78 26.88 -2.50
N SER A 595 -5.61 27.07 -1.89
CA SER A 595 -4.30 26.66 -2.42
C SER A 595 -3.63 25.65 -1.51
N ASN A 596 -3.22 24.52 -2.08
CA ASN A 596 -2.63 23.42 -1.36
C ASN A 596 -1.15 23.25 -1.71
N THR A 597 -0.27 23.40 -0.71
CA THR A 597 1.19 23.26 -0.84
C THR A 597 1.68 21.85 -0.50
N SER A 598 1.00 21.14 0.40
CA SER A 598 1.36 19.77 0.81
C SER A 598 0.80 18.72 -0.16
N PRO A 599 1.59 17.70 -0.55
CA PRO A 599 1.11 16.60 -1.39
C PRO A 599 -0.14 15.89 -0.84
N LEU A 600 -0.26 15.78 0.49
CA LEU A 600 -1.41 15.15 1.14
C LEU A 600 -2.68 15.97 0.95
N THR A 601 -2.64 17.28 1.21
CA THR A 601 -3.82 18.14 1.07
C THR A 601 -4.23 18.31 -0.38
N GLN A 602 -3.27 18.35 -1.31
CA GLN A 602 -3.53 18.30 -2.76
C GLN A 602 -4.27 17.04 -3.17
N GLN A 603 -3.84 15.89 -2.65
CA GLN A 603 -4.48 14.61 -2.91
C GLN A 603 -5.89 14.56 -2.33
N LEU A 604 -6.08 14.99 -1.08
CA LEU A 604 -7.39 15.02 -0.43
C LEU A 604 -8.36 15.97 -1.16
N GLY A 605 -7.90 17.18 -1.51
CA GLY A 605 -8.67 18.16 -2.28
C GLY A 605 -9.21 17.60 -3.59
N ARG A 606 -8.35 16.92 -4.38
CA ARG A 606 -8.73 16.32 -5.67
C ARG A 606 -9.57 15.06 -5.52
N ASP A 607 -9.09 14.09 -4.75
CA ASP A 607 -9.57 12.71 -4.78
C ASP A 607 -10.74 12.45 -3.81
N ILE A 608 -10.83 13.22 -2.73
CA ILE A 608 -11.84 13.06 -1.69
C ILE A 608 -12.88 14.17 -1.79
N TYR A 609 -12.45 15.42 -1.80
CA TYR A 609 -13.36 16.57 -1.78
C TYR A 609 -13.78 17.04 -3.17
N GLN A 610 -13.25 16.46 -4.24
CA GLN A 610 -13.64 16.74 -5.63
C GLN A 610 -13.47 18.21 -6.04
N TYR A 611 -12.48 18.90 -5.49
CA TYR A 611 -12.12 20.23 -5.96
C TYR A 611 -11.57 20.17 -7.39
N LYS A 612 -12.01 21.11 -8.22
CA LYS A 612 -11.44 21.33 -9.56
C LYS A 612 -10.11 22.05 -9.42
N THR A 613 -9.03 21.43 -9.89
CA THR A 613 -7.74 22.13 -10.04
C THR A 613 -7.83 23.19 -11.13
N LEU A 614 -7.50 24.42 -10.77
CA LEU A 614 -7.41 25.58 -11.67
C LEU A 614 -5.97 25.88 -12.08
N LEU A 615 -5.01 25.64 -11.19
CA LEU A 615 -3.58 25.80 -11.48
C LEU A 615 -2.76 24.71 -10.76
N ASP A 616 -1.70 24.27 -11.42
CA ASP A 616 -0.71 23.32 -10.91
C ASP A 616 0.68 23.90 -11.18
N TYR A 617 1.25 24.57 -10.19
CA TYR A 617 2.45 25.39 -10.33
C TYR A 617 3.66 24.75 -9.66
N GLN A 618 4.81 24.78 -10.33
CA GLN A 618 6.06 24.25 -9.81
C GLN A 618 6.79 25.31 -8.99
N VAL A 619 7.03 25.05 -7.70
CA VAL A 619 7.48 26.07 -6.73
C VAL A 619 8.79 26.75 -7.13
N ASN A 620 9.79 25.99 -7.62
CA ASN A 620 11.10 26.53 -8.00
C ASN A 620 11.10 27.41 -9.26
N GLN A 621 9.98 27.53 -9.97
CA GLN A 621 9.83 28.42 -11.12
C GLN A 621 9.43 29.84 -10.74
N TYR A 622 9.04 30.08 -9.48
CA TYR A 622 8.68 31.42 -9.03
C TYR A 622 9.88 32.38 -9.04
N ILE A 623 9.64 33.58 -9.59
CA ILE A 623 10.59 34.68 -9.67
C ILE A 623 9.87 35.91 -9.11
N THR A 624 10.45 36.53 -8.09
CA THR A 624 9.94 37.77 -7.50
C THR A 624 10.10 38.95 -8.46
N SER A 625 9.40 40.06 -8.19
CA SER A 625 9.42 41.26 -9.04
C SER A 625 10.82 41.89 -9.19
N ASP A 626 11.70 41.68 -8.21
CA ASP A 626 13.11 42.10 -8.21
C ASP A 626 14.07 41.07 -8.84
N GLY A 627 13.55 39.95 -9.35
CA GLY A 627 14.31 38.93 -10.07
C GLY A 627 14.92 37.81 -9.20
N MET A 628 14.64 37.78 -7.90
CA MET A 628 15.10 36.69 -7.02
C MET A 628 14.28 35.41 -7.21
N LYS A 629 14.89 34.27 -6.86
CA LYS A 629 14.26 32.95 -6.85
C LYS A 629 14.24 32.38 -5.42
N PRO A 630 13.31 32.82 -4.57
CA PRO A 630 13.30 32.44 -3.15
C PRO A 630 13.17 30.91 -2.95
N PHE A 631 12.50 30.22 -3.87
CA PHE A 631 12.35 28.77 -3.84
C PHE A 631 13.17 28.03 -4.90
N GLY A 632 14.22 28.65 -5.45
CA GLY A 632 14.98 28.09 -6.57
C GLY A 632 15.65 26.74 -6.30
N MET A 633 15.88 26.40 -5.02
CA MET A 633 16.42 25.10 -4.59
C MET A 633 15.35 24.02 -4.37
N ALA A 634 14.06 24.37 -4.43
CA ALA A 634 12.99 23.40 -4.29
C ALA A 634 13.03 22.36 -5.43
N PRO A 635 12.76 21.08 -5.15
CA PRO A 635 12.74 20.05 -6.18
C PRO A 635 11.55 20.25 -7.14
N ASP A 636 11.68 19.78 -8.38
CA ASP A 636 10.62 19.86 -9.40
C ASP A 636 9.31 19.16 -8.98
N SER A 637 9.40 18.25 -8.01
CA SER A 637 8.26 17.55 -7.41
C SER A 637 7.46 18.41 -6.42
N GLN A 638 8.00 19.53 -5.92
CA GLN A 638 7.28 20.41 -5.01
C GLN A 638 6.38 21.36 -5.82
N ARG A 639 5.06 21.20 -5.64
CA ARG A 639 4.04 21.89 -6.43
C ARG A 639 3.05 22.60 -5.51
N VAL A 640 2.42 23.66 -6.01
CA VAL A 640 1.25 24.29 -5.38
C VAL A 640 0.07 24.13 -6.31
N ILE A 641 -1.03 23.61 -5.76
CA ILE A 641 -2.26 23.38 -6.52
C ILE A 641 -3.32 24.35 -6.06
N VAL A 642 -3.76 25.22 -6.97
CA VAL A 642 -4.87 26.14 -6.72
C VAL A 642 -6.17 25.48 -7.16
N GLN A 643 -7.18 25.51 -6.31
CA GLN A 643 -8.36 24.68 -6.40
C GLN A 643 -9.66 25.44 -6.13
N TRP A 644 -10.72 25.02 -6.82
CA TRP A 644 -12.06 25.58 -6.68
C TRP A 644 -13.11 24.49 -6.54
N LYS A 645 -14.06 24.69 -5.64
CA LYS A 645 -15.24 23.84 -5.51
C LYS A 645 -16.49 24.69 -5.45
N GLU A 646 -17.35 24.53 -6.44
CA GLU A 646 -18.71 25.06 -6.40
C GLU A 646 -19.53 24.31 -5.33
N VAL A 647 -20.32 25.02 -4.52
CA VAL A 647 -21.02 24.44 -3.36
C VAL A 647 -22.52 24.29 -3.55
#